data_AF-A0AA35RZN5-F1
#
_entry.id   AF-A0AA35RZN5-F1
#
_cell.length_a   1.000
_cell.length_b   1.000
_cell.length_c   1.000
_cell.angle_alpha   90.00
_cell.angle_beta   90.00
_cell.angle_gamma   90.00
#
_symmetry.space_group_name_H-M   'P 1'
#
loop_
_entity.id
_entity.type
_entity.pdbx_description
1 polymer ?
#
loop_
_entity_poly.entity_id
_entity_poly.type
_entity_poly.pdbx_seq_one_letter_code
_entity_poly.pdbx_strand_id
1 'polypeptide(L)'
;MLLAFIKQCLPSRNDLKLVIMSATIEPELFVKYFEKCEKENDVVSTIRVSGRTFPVEVEYDPLHSRVVLSADSDYVMRAVEVVRTIHNKQPPGDILVFLTCAPEIERACKEVEYYLQHEAVVLPLHGKLPPEEQQKVFDESIGRRKVIFSTNVAETSVTIPGVKYVVDTGLSKEMHFDSRKNMDSLEVCMISKSSAEQRKGRAGRVSSGKCYRLYTVDDYASKMPDRSKPEILRIQLSHVVLKMLEFGVPNVLTFDFVEHPDRNALEAAVDTLKSVGAIEDSNLTELGRKMAVLPLQPQLSKVLLDGVSKEVGTEALVSVALSSLSGQVFFRGGTDEMKEESDKKKLHFCHPLGDQMTNLSVYQCWQGVDKSKQRKWCFEQFVNAKSMRVVEDMVKELRHILLKKLKITLSLIVESLDAAECYLGKLYFDAFVNNLAVYLGHQRAGYMTTALRDSSSSFLIFPGSSLNHLGCTPKYVLYEKTLKTSRQFLTQVMSVKQEWIDEAVATGRLTEDPAVTYANHMVLPLHVVCTGPQTLKEMRLKRIEVLETVAVHTGPCTIAPFFDLSPEPKQWGVIRVIAQRKDHDALQLVVASTVGDIQQQYKEQTKEFSLTNEQDWTRAVIGAGGTVQQMIMPYQFRSVIVVSNSESESPEKITSCLQKYGKVKTTKMMRNDANGLRLCVTYSTASEAKRAIKEFDSPTVRLYPQKGQQFTLRLEWERRERATHASLSFDSPQHCNTALMELGFSIAYMGFKIKILLDKYSHNKLFMSSQILCLCEEQSLIEEIRRRVSPNFSLKMGYKKYDNEYPYLQPHGRKNRRPHAQNAYVLHSEDGSEADDSESSSEEDETVNRITEGELKRFKESMEAYIKAIIRVYVEQGTFRVNFVIPREWDIRFRAYVTFDDPDEGYKLLYSDLDQECINEKKLCVSPNLKCLLSFKQEVYTLIFDDLDKARKDLLRRYLKLVYIKVIPPDKKVQNLTRISLTAYDVKVFSVAQRELYEAGQLYTLHCNTTELQEYMLCHDSHKHLQDTKETTSTYICRDPSTMVIKIYGDGKNKEAAKAAIEEKAKQLFSDGALVTDLGLRGEGKAPGLMKHLVTRYGCDLNGMLEFEGVRRITLNPHLHLLSVLATERGLDAIRKCVEEVSVSSQVVQRKMEGEYDFECVACFTTIDEPKEIVRLECCGHAFHTDCIKIQLKPDTLTLPVRCAKEDCSEEFVLKDFENLQKKLKTFRMPVLVSAAIQ
;
A
#
# COMPACT_ATOMS: atom_id res chain seq x y z
N MET A 1 36.85 40.02 -19.97
CA MET A 1 38.07 39.89 -20.81
C MET A 1 38.16 41.03 -21.83
N LEU A 2 37.25 41.15 -22.81
CA LEU A 2 37.32 42.21 -23.85
C LEU A 2 37.49 43.63 -23.28
N LEU A 3 36.71 43.99 -22.25
CA LEU A 3 36.81 45.30 -21.61
C LEU A 3 38.19 45.59 -21.02
N ALA A 4 38.86 44.58 -20.47
CA ALA A 4 40.20 44.72 -19.92
C ALA A 4 41.26 44.94 -21.02
N PHE A 5 41.13 44.23 -22.16
CA PHE A 5 41.98 44.47 -23.32
C PHE A 5 41.75 45.87 -23.91
N ILE A 6 40.49 46.27 -24.09
CA ILE A 6 40.18 47.62 -24.58
C ILE A 6 40.75 48.68 -23.64
N LYS A 7 40.64 48.50 -22.31
CA LYS A 7 41.23 49.39 -21.31
C LYS A 7 42.73 49.61 -21.53
N GLN A 8 43.48 48.55 -21.84
CA GLN A 8 44.91 48.63 -22.15
C GLN A 8 45.18 49.31 -23.50
N CYS A 9 44.27 49.18 -24.47
CA CYS A 9 44.41 49.80 -25.80
C CYS A 9 44.02 51.29 -25.83
N LEU A 10 43.08 51.75 -24.98
CA LEU A 10 42.56 53.13 -24.98
C LEU A 10 43.66 54.20 -24.89
N PRO A 11 44.69 54.08 -24.02
CA PRO A 11 45.79 55.06 -23.99
C PRO A 11 46.60 55.13 -25.30
N SER A 12 46.73 54.01 -26.01
CA SER A 12 47.53 53.87 -27.23
C SER A 12 46.75 54.15 -28.52
N ARG A 13 45.41 54.11 -28.48
CA ARG A 13 44.51 54.24 -29.64
C ARG A 13 43.48 55.34 -29.42
N ASN A 14 43.90 56.59 -29.65
CA ASN A 14 43.05 57.78 -29.47
C ASN A 14 41.86 57.84 -30.44
N ASP A 15 41.92 57.08 -31.54
CA ASP A 15 40.83 56.93 -32.52
C ASP A 15 39.71 56.00 -32.03
N LEU A 16 40.00 55.16 -31.03
CA LEU A 16 39.04 54.20 -30.49
C LEU A 16 38.17 54.84 -29.41
N LYS A 17 36.86 54.84 -29.62
CA LYS A 17 35.86 55.26 -28.61
C LYS A 17 35.14 54.03 -28.05
N LEU A 18 34.97 53.96 -26.73
CA LEU A 18 34.27 52.88 -26.03
C LEU A 18 32.91 53.36 -25.54
N VAL A 19 31.84 52.65 -25.92
CA VAL A 19 30.49 52.85 -25.39
C VAL A 19 30.01 51.52 -24.79
N ILE A 20 29.71 51.53 -23.50
CA ILE A 20 29.22 50.35 -22.77
C ILE A 20 27.71 50.53 -22.53
N MET A 21 26.91 49.64 -23.10
CA MET A 21 25.45 49.66 -22.95
C MET A 21 25.01 48.47 -22.10
N SER A 22 24.14 48.71 -21.11
CA SER A 22 23.55 47.63 -20.30
C SER A 22 22.18 47.97 -19.76
N ALA A 23 21.33 46.95 -19.62
CA ALA A 23 19.99 47.06 -19.07
C ALA A 23 19.92 46.83 -17.54
N THR A 24 20.97 46.24 -16.95
CA THR A 24 20.92 45.63 -15.61
C THR A 24 22.14 45.93 -14.75
N ILE A 25 23.11 46.66 -15.30
CA ILE A 25 24.39 46.92 -14.66
C ILE A 25 24.34 48.23 -13.89
N GLU A 26 24.96 48.19 -12.71
CA GLU A 26 25.32 49.36 -11.91
C GLU A 26 26.49 50.09 -12.60
N PRO A 27 26.26 51.28 -13.20
CA PRO A 27 27.29 52.01 -13.94
C PRO A 27 28.53 52.33 -13.10
N GLU A 28 28.37 52.46 -11.79
CA GLU A 28 29.39 52.80 -10.82
C GLU A 28 30.59 51.82 -10.84
N LEU A 29 30.35 50.52 -11.06
CA LEU A 29 31.43 49.51 -11.21
C LEU A 29 32.34 49.84 -12.40
N PHE A 30 31.74 50.19 -13.53
CA PHE A 30 32.46 50.44 -14.77
C PHE A 30 33.13 51.81 -14.76
N VAL A 31 32.47 52.83 -14.20
CA VAL A 31 33.08 54.14 -13.94
C VAL A 31 34.37 53.94 -13.15
N LYS A 32 34.30 53.29 -11.98
CA LYS A 32 35.46 53.00 -11.14
C LYS A 32 36.56 52.19 -11.84
N TYR A 33 36.17 51.22 -12.67
CA TYR A 33 37.14 50.40 -13.39
C TYR A 33 37.91 51.19 -14.46
N PHE A 34 37.27 52.18 -15.11
CA PHE A 34 37.88 53.02 -16.15
C PHE A 34 38.42 54.37 -15.67
N GLU A 35 38.16 54.78 -14.42
CA GLU A 35 38.66 56.02 -13.78
C GLU A 35 40.18 56.24 -13.93
N LYS A 36 41.00 55.17 -13.94
CA LYS A 36 42.47 55.31 -14.06
C LYS A 36 42.98 55.45 -15.49
N CYS A 37 42.10 55.40 -16.49
CA CYS A 37 42.45 55.58 -17.90
C CYS A 37 42.26 57.03 -18.37
N GLU A 38 41.91 57.93 -17.44
CA GLU A 38 41.72 59.35 -17.71
C GLU A 38 43.02 59.99 -18.21
N LYS A 39 42.93 60.62 -19.38
CA LYS A 39 43.78 61.78 -19.70
C LYS A 39 43.17 62.98 -18.98
N GLU A 40 43.95 64.02 -18.70
CA GLU A 40 43.58 65.22 -17.89
C GLU A 40 42.24 65.93 -18.23
N ASN A 41 41.46 65.50 -19.24
CA ASN A 41 40.16 66.07 -19.61
C ASN A 41 39.05 65.05 -20.01
N ASP A 42 39.24 63.74 -19.90
CA ASP A 42 38.23 62.75 -20.32
C ASP A 42 37.46 62.17 -19.12
N VAL A 43 36.20 62.59 -18.89
CA VAL A 43 35.35 62.08 -17.81
C VAL A 43 34.50 60.90 -18.29
N VAL A 44 34.55 59.77 -17.58
CA VAL A 44 33.64 58.62 -17.83
C VAL A 44 32.19 59.03 -17.53
N SER A 45 31.42 59.30 -18.58
CA SER A 45 30.03 59.79 -18.44
C SER A 45 29.02 58.65 -18.44
N THR A 46 28.07 58.67 -17.49
CA THR A 46 26.96 57.71 -17.44
C THR A 46 25.68 58.36 -18.00
N ILE A 47 25.07 57.71 -18.99
CA ILE A 47 23.78 58.14 -19.56
C ILE A 47 22.71 57.11 -19.18
N ARG A 48 21.69 57.53 -18.43
CA ARG A 48 20.53 56.68 -18.08
C ARG A 48 19.37 57.00 -19.00
N VAL A 49 18.86 55.99 -19.72
CA VAL A 49 17.67 56.10 -20.58
C VAL A 49 16.49 55.49 -19.83
N SER A 50 15.57 56.33 -19.34
CA SER A 50 14.34 55.88 -18.67
C SER A 50 13.42 55.16 -19.67
N GLY A 51 13.18 53.86 -19.44
CA GLY A 51 12.34 53.02 -20.30
C GLY A 51 10.86 53.40 -20.28
N ARG A 52 10.11 53.03 -21.33
CA ARG A 52 8.66 53.24 -21.49
C ARG A 52 7.83 52.11 -20.84
N THR A 53 8.01 51.84 -19.55
CA THR A 53 7.23 50.80 -18.85
C THR A 53 6.06 51.40 -18.08
N PHE A 54 4.90 50.75 -18.13
CA PHE A 54 3.73 51.14 -17.33
C PHE A 54 3.94 50.79 -15.84
N PRO A 55 3.28 51.50 -14.91
CA PRO A 55 3.36 51.19 -13.48
C PRO A 55 2.92 49.76 -13.15
N VAL A 56 3.67 49.09 -12.26
CA VAL A 56 3.37 47.74 -11.76
C VAL A 56 3.30 47.76 -10.23
N GLU A 57 2.15 47.38 -9.68
CA GLU A 57 1.95 47.21 -8.23
C GLU A 57 2.62 45.91 -7.76
N VAL A 58 3.26 45.92 -6.58
CA VAL A 58 3.95 44.75 -6.03
C VAL A 58 3.29 44.32 -4.73
N GLU A 59 2.93 43.05 -4.66
CA GLU A 59 2.37 42.41 -3.47
C GLU A 59 3.31 41.29 -3.00
N TYR A 60 3.71 41.32 -1.73
CA TYR A 60 4.59 40.31 -1.13
C TYR A 60 3.77 39.35 -0.26
N ASP A 61 4.08 38.05 -0.32
CA ASP A 61 3.42 37.05 0.52
C ASP A 61 3.92 37.19 1.98
N PRO A 62 3.04 37.49 2.96
CA PRO A 62 3.43 37.79 4.33
C PRO A 62 3.83 36.54 5.16
N LEU A 63 3.51 35.32 4.71
CA LEU A 63 3.61 34.10 5.52
C LEU A 63 4.72 33.13 5.06
N HIS A 64 5.44 33.43 3.98
CA HIS A 64 6.31 32.46 3.30
C HIS A 64 7.82 32.68 3.53
N SER A 65 8.27 33.01 4.75
CA SER A 65 9.69 33.31 5.06
C SER A 65 10.54 32.11 5.52
N ARG A 66 9.94 30.97 5.92
CA ARG A 66 10.67 29.88 6.59
C ARG A 66 10.95 28.62 5.77
N VAL A 67 10.34 28.45 4.59
CA VAL A 67 10.21 27.11 4.00
C VAL A 67 10.76 26.98 2.56
N VAL A 68 10.96 28.08 1.81
CA VAL A 68 11.15 28.09 0.34
C VAL A 68 12.33 27.24 -0.19
N LEU A 69 13.42 27.11 0.58
CA LEU A 69 14.59 26.26 0.22
C LEU A 69 14.67 24.96 1.03
N SER A 70 13.73 24.73 1.96
CA SER A 70 13.65 23.45 2.67
C SER A 70 12.97 22.41 1.78
N ALA A 71 13.42 21.16 1.88
CA ALA A 71 12.92 20.04 1.08
C ALA A 71 11.39 19.80 1.25
N ASP A 72 10.77 20.40 2.27
CA ASP A 72 9.37 20.23 2.64
C ASP A 72 8.44 21.36 2.15
N SER A 73 8.94 22.45 1.52
CA SER A 73 8.03 23.46 0.90
C SER A 73 7.59 23.07 -0.50
N ASP A 74 6.30 23.21 -0.76
CA ASP A 74 5.74 23.10 -2.10
C ASP A 74 5.36 24.48 -2.64
N TYR A 75 6.38 25.31 -2.95
CA TYR A 75 6.18 26.63 -3.53
C TYR A 75 5.47 26.58 -4.90
N VAL A 76 5.50 25.42 -5.58
CA VAL A 76 4.75 25.17 -6.82
C VAL A 76 3.25 25.20 -6.54
N MET A 77 2.79 24.47 -5.51
CA MET A 77 1.37 24.50 -5.11
C MET A 77 0.94 25.88 -4.63
N ARG A 78 1.82 26.61 -3.92
CA ARG A 78 1.54 28.00 -3.54
C ARG A 78 1.34 28.91 -4.76
N ALA A 79 2.17 28.76 -5.79
CA ALA A 79 1.99 29.50 -7.05
C ALA A 79 0.65 29.15 -7.72
N VAL A 80 0.25 27.88 -7.72
CA VAL A 80 -1.06 27.42 -8.22
C VAL A 80 -2.22 28.07 -7.46
N GLU A 81 -2.15 28.16 -6.13
CA GLU A 81 -3.18 28.84 -5.31
C GLU A 81 -3.31 30.33 -5.65
N VAL A 82 -2.18 31.02 -5.84
CA VAL A 82 -2.15 32.43 -6.20
C VAL A 82 -2.72 32.64 -7.61
N VAL A 83 -2.37 31.78 -8.57
CA VAL A 83 -2.96 31.77 -9.92
C VAL A 83 -4.48 31.66 -9.84
N ARG A 84 -5.03 30.73 -9.04
CA ARG A 84 -6.48 30.57 -8.84
C ARG A 84 -7.11 31.83 -8.24
N THR A 85 -6.44 32.43 -7.26
CA THR A 85 -6.91 33.66 -6.63
C THR A 85 -6.96 34.82 -7.62
N ILE A 86 -5.93 34.96 -8.46
CA ILE A 86 -5.87 35.98 -9.52
C ILE A 86 -6.95 35.72 -10.57
N HIS A 87 -7.14 34.47 -10.99
CA HIS A 87 -8.18 34.10 -11.96
C HIS A 87 -9.58 34.50 -11.48
N ASN A 88 -9.90 34.20 -10.22
CA ASN A 88 -11.23 34.43 -9.66
C ASN A 88 -11.50 35.89 -9.28
N LYS A 89 -10.48 36.64 -8.83
CA LYS A 89 -10.68 37.97 -8.22
C LYS A 89 -10.23 39.15 -9.08
N GLN A 90 -9.27 38.95 -9.99
CA GLN A 90 -8.68 40.05 -10.77
C GLN A 90 -9.37 40.23 -12.13
N PRO A 91 -9.48 41.47 -12.65
CA PRO A 91 -9.99 41.75 -14.00
C PRO A 91 -9.22 41.06 -15.13
N PRO A 92 -9.71 41.06 -16.39
CA PRO A 92 -9.03 40.44 -17.53
C PRO A 92 -7.56 40.85 -17.69
N GLY A 93 -6.74 39.88 -18.08
CA GLY A 93 -5.29 39.98 -18.26
C GLY A 93 -4.60 38.64 -18.01
N ASP A 94 -3.57 38.32 -18.81
CA ASP A 94 -2.89 37.02 -18.73
C ASP A 94 -1.90 36.96 -17.55
N ILE A 95 -1.66 35.73 -17.09
CA ILE A 95 -0.81 35.43 -15.94
C ILE A 95 0.48 34.78 -16.42
N LEU A 96 1.62 35.34 -16.02
CA LEU A 96 2.95 34.76 -16.23
C LEU A 96 3.53 34.32 -14.87
N VAL A 97 3.81 33.04 -14.73
CA VAL A 97 4.34 32.43 -13.50
C VAL A 97 5.78 32.00 -13.72
N PHE A 98 6.68 32.40 -12.83
CA PHE A 98 8.08 31.96 -12.85
C PHE A 98 8.30 30.76 -11.92
N LEU A 99 8.69 29.62 -12.51
CA LEU A 99 9.10 28.38 -11.82
C LEU A 99 10.53 28.00 -12.23
N THR A 100 11.12 26.97 -11.61
CA THR A 100 12.55 26.69 -11.78
C THR A 100 12.85 25.68 -12.88
N CYS A 101 11.99 24.67 -13.07
CA CYS A 101 12.25 23.62 -14.05
C CYS A 101 11.00 22.98 -14.70
N ALA A 102 11.22 22.19 -15.76
CA ALA A 102 10.15 21.59 -16.55
C ALA A 102 9.19 20.66 -15.75
N PRO A 103 9.66 19.73 -14.89
CA PRO A 103 8.75 18.90 -14.10
C PRO A 103 7.82 19.70 -13.17
N GLU A 104 8.32 20.80 -12.59
CA GLU A 104 7.51 21.70 -11.77
C GLU A 104 6.45 22.42 -12.60
N ILE A 105 6.84 22.89 -13.79
CA ILE A 105 5.93 23.52 -14.76
C ILE A 105 4.83 22.54 -15.18
N GLU A 106 5.20 21.31 -15.59
CA GLU A 106 4.25 20.27 -15.99
C GLU A 106 3.27 19.92 -14.86
N ARG A 107 3.77 19.83 -13.62
CA ARG A 107 2.94 19.61 -12.44
C ARG A 107 1.96 20.77 -12.21
N ALA A 108 2.44 22.00 -12.24
CA ALA A 108 1.60 23.19 -12.06
C ALA A 108 0.53 23.33 -13.14
N CYS A 109 0.88 23.01 -14.40
CA CYS A 109 -0.07 22.99 -15.51
C CYS A 109 -1.22 22.00 -15.23
N LYS A 110 -0.89 20.74 -14.89
CA LYS A 110 -1.91 19.71 -14.60
C LYS A 110 -2.84 20.10 -13.46
N GLU A 111 -2.29 20.68 -12.39
CA GLU A 111 -3.09 21.12 -11.24
C GLU A 111 -4.04 22.26 -11.64
N VAL A 112 -3.57 23.28 -12.35
CA VAL A 112 -4.42 24.39 -12.80
C VAL A 112 -5.47 23.92 -13.81
N GLU A 113 -5.10 23.06 -14.75
CA GLU A 113 -6.04 22.44 -15.70
C GLU A 113 -7.13 21.65 -14.98
N TYR A 114 -6.79 20.91 -13.93
CA TYR A 114 -7.77 20.19 -13.12
C TYR A 114 -8.76 21.14 -12.43
N TYR A 115 -8.27 22.25 -11.85
CA TYR A 115 -9.12 23.21 -11.12
C TYR A 115 -9.95 24.13 -12.03
N LEU A 116 -9.36 24.64 -13.11
CA LEU A 116 -9.99 25.63 -14.00
C LEU A 116 -10.63 25.00 -15.24
N GLN A 117 -10.38 23.71 -15.49
CA GLN A 117 -10.92 22.95 -16.61
C GLN A 117 -10.80 23.71 -17.94
N HIS A 118 -11.91 24.23 -18.47
CA HIS A 118 -11.96 24.89 -19.79
C HIS A 118 -12.03 26.43 -19.70
N GLU A 119 -11.99 27.00 -18.49
CA GLU A 119 -12.11 28.44 -18.21
C GLU A 119 -10.82 29.23 -18.51
N ALA A 120 -9.67 28.56 -18.57
CA ALA A 120 -8.36 29.16 -18.86
C ALA A 120 -7.59 28.34 -19.89
N VAL A 121 -6.63 28.97 -20.56
CA VAL A 121 -5.67 28.31 -21.45
C VAL A 121 -4.34 28.19 -20.72
N VAL A 122 -3.94 26.98 -20.37
CA VAL A 122 -2.73 26.71 -19.59
C VAL A 122 -1.59 26.29 -20.53
N LEU A 123 -0.43 26.95 -20.42
CA LEU A 123 0.68 26.76 -21.35
C LEU A 123 2.04 26.66 -20.62
N PRO A 124 2.86 25.65 -20.89
CA PRO A 124 4.24 25.58 -20.41
C PRO A 124 5.19 26.39 -21.31
N LEU A 125 6.24 26.98 -20.74
CA LEU A 125 7.30 27.68 -21.47
C LEU A 125 8.69 27.44 -20.85
N HIS A 126 9.41 26.45 -21.36
CA HIS A 126 10.79 26.16 -20.94
C HIS A 126 11.67 25.72 -22.11
N GLY A 127 12.99 25.84 -21.98
CA GLY A 127 13.95 25.62 -23.08
C GLY A 127 13.96 24.22 -23.70
N LYS A 128 13.44 23.20 -22.99
CA LYS A 128 13.29 21.82 -23.52
C LYS A 128 12.07 21.60 -24.43
N LEU A 129 11.15 22.54 -24.52
CA LEU A 129 9.97 22.39 -25.39
C LEU A 129 10.37 22.47 -26.86
N PRO A 130 9.68 21.72 -27.75
CA PRO A 130 9.79 21.94 -29.20
C PRO A 130 9.48 23.40 -29.58
N PRO A 131 10.11 23.96 -30.63
CA PRO A 131 9.85 25.34 -31.05
C PRO A 131 8.37 25.63 -31.35
N GLU A 132 7.66 24.66 -31.93
CA GLU A 132 6.23 24.75 -32.24
C GLU A 132 5.38 24.90 -30.97
N GLU A 133 5.73 24.21 -29.89
CA GLU A 133 5.06 24.35 -28.59
C GLU A 133 5.41 25.68 -27.90
N GLN A 134 6.65 26.16 -28.03
CA GLN A 134 7.05 27.47 -27.48
C GLN A 134 6.31 28.62 -28.16
N GLN A 135 5.94 28.48 -29.43
CA GLN A 135 5.22 29.53 -30.16
C GLN A 135 3.78 29.73 -29.67
N LYS A 136 3.14 28.71 -29.11
CA LYS A 136 1.75 28.78 -28.63
C LYS A 136 1.50 29.87 -27.58
N VAL A 137 2.54 30.29 -26.84
CA VAL A 137 2.40 31.38 -25.85
C VAL A 137 2.06 32.73 -26.48
N PHE A 138 2.40 32.92 -27.76
CA PHE A 138 2.14 34.14 -28.51
C PHE A 138 0.75 34.16 -29.16
N ASP A 139 0.07 33.02 -29.24
CA ASP A 139 -1.25 32.92 -29.84
C ASP A 139 -2.28 33.71 -29.02
N GLU A 140 -3.28 34.28 -29.70
CA GLU A 140 -4.38 35.00 -29.07
C GLU A 140 -5.39 34.04 -28.43
N SER A 141 -5.85 34.34 -27.22
CA SER A 141 -6.89 33.59 -26.52
C SER A 141 -8.15 34.44 -26.36
N ILE A 142 -9.13 34.25 -27.25
CA ILE A 142 -10.37 35.00 -27.21
C ILE A 142 -11.27 34.45 -26.09
N GLY A 143 -11.72 35.32 -25.19
CA GLY A 143 -12.70 35.00 -24.13
C GLY A 143 -12.19 34.15 -22.97
N ARG A 144 -10.91 33.72 -23.00
CA ARG A 144 -10.28 32.92 -21.93
C ARG A 144 -8.92 33.50 -21.56
N ARG A 145 -8.57 33.44 -20.27
CA ARG A 145 -7.28 33.93 -19.75
C ARG A 145 -6.16 32.92 -20.04
N LYS A 146 -5.00 33.37 -20.50
CA LYS A 146 -3.79 32.53 -20.55
C LYS A 146 -3.10 32.49 -19.20
N VAL A 147 -2.68 31.29 -18.80
CA VAL A 147 -1.82 31.04 -17.65
C VAL A 147 -0.56 30.37 -18.15
N ILE A 148 0.55 31.11 -18.14
CA ILE A 148 1.82 30.70 -18.72
C ILE A 148 2.80 30.39 -17.60
N PHE A 149 3.22 29.13 -17.50
CA PHE A 149 4.23 28.68 -16.54
C PHE A 149 5.59 28.64 -17.21
N SER A 150 6.54 29.48 -16.79
CA SER A 150 7.83 29.64 -17.46
C SER A 150 9.03 29.55 -16.52
N THR A 151 10.18 29.14 -17.05
CA THR A 151 11.47 29.37 -16.40
C THR A 151 11.95 30.81 -16.65
N ASN A 152 13.22 31.10 -16.39
CA ASN A 152 13.86 32.37 -16.76
C ASN A 152 13.86 32.67 -18.28
N VAL A 153 13.32 31.79 -19.14
CA VAL A 153 13.16 32.05 -20.58
C VAL A 153 12.33 33.32 -20.85
N ALA A 154 11.30 33.57 -20.04
CA ALA A 154 10.46 34.77 -20.15
C ALA A 154 11.10 36.03 -19.53
N GLU A 155 12.24 35.92 -18.84
CA GLU A 155 12.80 37.00 -18.01
C GLU A 155 13.43 38.14 -18.80
N THR A 156 14.11 37.86 -19.91
CA THR A 156 14.92 38.83 -20.68
C THR A 156 14.45 38.95 -22.13
N SER A 157 14.33 37.83 -22.84
CA SER A 157 14.36 37.81 -24.31
C SER A 157 13.00 37.68 -25.02
N VAL A 158 11.89 37.61 -24.27
CA VAL A 158 10.56 37.41 -24.85
C VAL A 158 9.53 38.40 -24.28
N THR A 159 8.78 39.06 -25.16
CA THR A 159 7.60 39.85 -24.77
C THR A 159 6.35 39.07 -25.16
N ILE A 160 5.59 38.62 -24.17
CA ILE A 160 4.33 37.91 -24.41
C ILE A 160 3.19 38.93 -24.35
N PRO A 161 2.42 39.11 -25.45
CA PRO A 161 1.30 40.04 -25.45
C PRO A 161 0.21 39.57 -24.47
N GLY A 162 -0.47 40.51 -23.81
CA GLY A 162 -1.59 40.23 -22.90
C GLY A 162 -1.22 40.02 -21.42
N VAL A 163 0.08 39.83 -21.10
CA VAL A 163 0.53 39.64 -19.71
C VAL A 163 0.31 40.90 -18.89
N LYS A 164 -0.46 40.77 -17.82
CA LYS A 164 -0.79 41.84 -16.86
C LYS A 164 -0.49 41.45 -15.41
N TYR A 165 -0.47 40.15 -15.12
CA TYR A 165 -0.19 39.61 -13.79
C TYR A 165 1.06 38.74 -13.85
N VAL A 166 2.01 39.00 -12.95
CA VAL A 166 3.21 38.16 -12.77
C VAL A 166 3.14 37.50 -11.40
N VAL A 167 3.44 36.21 -11.34
CA VAL A 167 3.67 35.47 -10.09
C VAL A 167 5.14 35.07 -10.06
N ASP A 168 5.90 35.65 -9.14
CA ASP A 168 7.34 35.45 -9.01
C ASP A 168 7.64 34.64 -7.75
N THR A 169 8.10 33.40 -7.93
CA THR A 169 8.56 32.55 -6.82
C THR A 169 9.85 33.02 -6.19
N GLY A 170 10.61 33.90 -6.85
CA GLY A 170 11.92 34.36 -6.38
C GLY A 170 13.04 33.32 -6.58
N LEU A 171 12.76 32.24 -7.31
CA LEU A 171 13.70 31.15 -7.53
C LEU A 171 14.11 31.03 -9.01
N SER A 172 15.32 30.54 -9.23
CA SER A 172 15.83 30.10 -10.53
C SER A 172 16.71 28.86 -10.33
N LYS A 173 16.79 28.01 -11.36
CA LYS A 173 17.75 26.92 -11.38
C LYS A 173 18.98 27.37 -12.16
N GLU A 174 20.13 27.47 -11.49
CA GLU A 174 21.34 28.05 -12.05
C GLU A 174 22.51 27.08 -11.96
N MET A 175 23.33 27.05 -13.02
CA MET A 175 24.58 26.32 -13.03
C MET A 175 25.65 27.13 -12.29
N HIS A 176 26.28 26.49 -11.32
CA HIS A 176 27.37 27.02 -10.53
C HIS A 176 28.58 26.09 -10.67
N PHE A 177 29.70 26.63 -11.13
CA PHE A 177 30.96 25.90 -11.16
C PHE A 177 31.70 26.08 -9.82
N ASP A 178 31.97 24.96 -9.14
CA ASP A 178 32.87 24.93 -7.98
C ASP A 178 34.29 24.68 -8.49
N SER A 179 35.12 25.72 -8.47
CA SER A 179 36.50 25.68 -8.96
C SER A 179 37.41 24.77 -8.13
N ARG A 180 37.11 24.56 -6.84
CA ARG A 180 37.91 23.68 -5.98
C ARG A 180 37.60 22.21 -6.25
N LYS A 181 36.33 21.90 -6.50
CA LYS A 181 35.87 20.54 -6.82
C LYS A 181 35.85 20.24 -8.32
N ASN A 182 36.22 21.22 -9.16
CA ASN A 182 36.12 21.14 -10.62
C ASN A 182 34.76 20.57 -11.06
N MET A 183 33.68 21.05 -10.44
CA MET A 183 32.36 20.43 -10.52
C MET A 183 31.28 21.43 -10.84
N ASP A 184 30.49 21.12 -11.86
CA ASP A 184 29.26 21.84 -12.16
C ASP A 184 28.17 21.41 -11.17
N SER A 185 27.47 22.37 -10.60
CA SER A 185 26.35 22.14 -9.69
C SER A 185 25.12 22.87 -10.18
N LEU A 186 24.04 22.13 -10.38
CA LEU A 186 22.77 22.66 -10.85
C LEU A 186 21.83 22.78 -9.65
N GLU A 187 21.85 23.95 -9.03
CA GLU A 187 21.16 24.22 -7.77
C GLU A 187 19.97 25.16 -8.01
N VAL A 188 18.95 25.03 -7.16
CA VAL A 188 17.86 26.00 -7.11
C VAL A 188 18.29 27.10 -6.14
N CYS A 189 18.37 28.32 -6.63
CA CYS A 189 18.88 29.47 -5.90
C CYS A 189 17.85 30.61 -5.91
N MET A 190 17.96 31.50 -4.94
CA MET A 190 17.24 32.77 -4.95
C MET A 190 17.77 33.64 -6.08
N ILE A 191 16.87 34.31 -6.79
CA ILE A 191 17.24 35.27 -7.84
C ILE A 191 17.85 36.53 -7.25
N SER A 192 18.56 37.29 -8.08
CA SER A 192 19.02 38.62 -7.69
C SER A 192 17.89 39.65 -7.69
N LYS A 193 18.04 40.74 -6.94
CA LYS A 193 17.11 41.88 -6.96
C LYS A 193 16.94 42.41 -8.39
N SER A 194 18.04 42.48 -9.15
CA SER A 194 17.99 42.87 -10.57
C SER A 194 17.12 41.94 -11.44
N SER A 195 17.13 40.63 -11.17
CA SER A 195 16.27 39.65 -11.85
C SER A 195 14.81 39.80 -11.43
N ALA A 196 14.56 39.98 -10.13
CA ALA A 196 13.21 40.22 -9.60
C ALA A 196 12.56 41.48 -10.19
N GLU A 197 13.34 42.54 -10.47
CA GLU A 197 12.84 43.74 -11.15
C GLU A 197 12.54 43.51 -12.63
N GLN A 198 13.33 42.69 -13.32
CA GLN A 198 13.04 42.31 -14.70
C GLN A 198 11.75 41.48 -14.80
N ARG A 199 11.57 40.51 -13.90
CA ARG A 199 10.34 39.71 -13.79
C ARG A 199 9.12 40.59 -13.52
N LYS A 200 9.22 41.51 -12.55
CA LYS A 200 8.18 42.54 -12.29
C LYS A 200 7.85 43.33 -13.56
N GLY A 201 8.89 43.78 -14.29
CA GLY A 201 8.75 44.56 -15.50
C GLY A 201 7.96 43.87 -16.62
N ARG A 202 7.82 42.53 -16.60
CA ARG A 202 7.03 41.78 -17.60
C ARG A 202 5.54 42.11 -17.53
N ALA A 203 5.01 42.41 -16.34
CA ALA A 203 3.62 42.86 -16.17
C ALA A 203 3.35 44.26 -16.73
N GLY A 204 4.39 45.09 -16.87
CA GLY A 204 4.29 46.52 -17.24
C GLY A 204 4.63 46.84 -18.70
N ARG A 205 4.75 45.83 -19.58
CA ARG A 205 5.18 46.05 -20.98
C ARG A 205 4.09 46.58 -21.89
N VAL A 206 2.83 46.21 -21.65
CA VAL A 206 1.68 46.57 -22.51
C VAL A 206 0.71 47.52 -21.79
N SER A 207 0.48 47.31 -20.50
CA SER A 207 -0.42 48.13 -19.68
C SER A 207 0.00 48.06 -18.21
N SER A 208 -0.66 48.83 -17.33
CA SER A 208 -0.45 48.72 -15.88
C SER A 208 -0.84 47.33 -15.36
N GLY A 209 -0.01 46.76 -14.50
CA GLY A 209 -0.15 45.37 -14.04
C GLY A 209 0.15 45.18 -12.56
N LYS A 210 0.13 43.92 -12.11
CA LYS A 210 0.52 43.54 -10.74
C LYS A 210 1.56 42.42 -10.74
N CYS A 211 2.46 42.44 -9.77
CA CYS A 211 3.46 41.42 -9.52
C CYS A 211 3.28 40.86 -8.10
N TYR A 212 3.02 39.56 -8.01
CA TYR A 212 2.86 38.80 -6.78
C TYR A 212 4.16 38.07 -6.47
N ARG A 213 4.89 38.52 -5.46
CA ARG A 213 6.16 37.92 -5.01
C ARG A 213 5.87 36.94 -3.89
N LEU A 214 6.21 35.66 -4.10
CA LEU A 214 5.96 34.58 -3.12
C LEU A 214 7.07 34.48 -2.05
N TYR A 215 7.66 35.61 -1.71
CA TYR A 215 8.72 35.78 -0.73
C TYR A 215 8.49 37.08 0.03
N THR A 216 9.07 37.22 1.22
CA THR A 216 8.85 38.41 2.04
C THR A 216 9.69 39.61 1.60
N VAL A 217 9.30 40.81 2.06
CA VAL A 217 10.09 42.03 1.89
C VAL A 217 11.49 41.87 2.52
N ASP A 218 11.56 41.19 3.67
CA ASP A 218 12.83 40.92 4.35
C ASP A 218 13.73 39.99 3.54
N ASP A 219 13.18 38.93 2.92
CA ASP A 219 13.95 38.04 2.04
C ASP A 219 14.48 38.80 0.82
N TYR A 220 13.66 39.66 0.22
CA TYR A 220 14.07 40.53 -0.89
C TYR A 220 15.22 41.46 -0.46
N ALA A 221 15.13 42.07 0.72
CA ALA A 221 16.12 43.04 1.20
C ALA A 221 17.43 42.39 1.65
N SER A 222 17.36 41.28 2.39
CA SER A 222 18.48 40.69 3.14
C SER A 222 19.09 39.42 2.53
N LYS A 223 18.31 38.60 1.81
CA LYS A 223 18.78 37.29 1.28
C LYS A 223 19.09 37.30 -0.21
N MET A 224 18.38 38.12 -1.00
CA MET A 224 18.63 38.21 -2.44
C MET A 224 19.85 39.08 -2.74
N PRO A 225 20.81 38.61 -3.57
CA PRO A 225 21.94 39.43 -3.98
C PRO A 225 21.46 40.58 -4.88
N ASP A 226 22.14 41.73 -4.85
CA ASP A 226 21.72 42.89 -5.66
C ASP A 226 21.79 42.58 -7.17
N ARG A 227 22.87 41.90 -7.60
CA ARG A 227 23.12 41.51 -8.99
C ARG A 227 23.52 40.05 -9.11
N SER A 228 23.28 39.46 -10.28
CA SER A 228 23.75 38.11 -10.59
C SER A 228 25.28 38.07 -10.71
N LYS A 229 25.90 36.98 -10.27
CA LYS A 229 27.36 36.82 -10.34
C LYS A 229 27.84 36.83 -11.82
N PRO A 230 28.94 37.54 -12.14
CA PRO A 230 29.54 37.52 -13.48
C PRO A 230 29.88 36.11 -13.96
N GLU A 231 29.82 35.90 -15.28
CA GLU A 231 30.10 34.61 -15.91
C GLU A 231 31.53 34.12 -15.64
N ILE A 232 32.53 35.02 -15.66
CA ILE A 232 33.93 34.68 -15.41
C ILE A 232 34.18 34.06 -14.02
N LEU A 233 33.28 34.30 -13.06
CA LEU A 233 33.34 33.73 -11.70
C LEU A 233 32.59 32.39 -11.58
N ARG A 234 31.96 31.92 -12.67
CA ARG A 234 31.05 30.77 -12.67
C ARG A 234 31.36 29.74 -13.76
N ILE A 235 32.50 29.87 -14.46
CA ILE A 235 32.91 28.97 -15.55
C ILE A 235 34.33 28.43 -15.32
N GLN A 236 34.64 27.31 -15.98
CA GLN A 236 36.01 26.81 -16.08
C GLN A 236 36.86 27.74 -16.96
N LEU A 237 38.04 28.13 -16.47
CA LEU A 237 38.85 29.20 -17.07
C LEU A 237 39.89 28.70 -18.10
N SER A 238 40.06 27.40 -18.31
CA SER A 238 41.13 26.83 -19.15
C SER A 238 41.18 27.41 -20.57
N HIS A 239 40.05 27.51 -21.26
CA HIS A 239 39.98 28.16 -22.58
C HIS A 239 40.26 29.67 -22.53
N VAL A 240 39.79 30.36 -21.48
CA VAL A 240 40.00 31.80 -21.29
C VAL A 240 41.50 32.10 -21.08
N VAL A 241 42.16 31.32 -20.22
CA VAL A 241 43.60 31.43 -19.95
C VAL A 241 44.39 31.16 -21.23
N LEU A 242 44.04 30.12 -22.00
CA LEU A 242 44.69 29.83 -23.29
C LEU A 242 44.62 31.03 -24.26
N LYS A 243 43.43 31.65 -24.36
CA LYS A 243 43.23 32.85 -25.20
C LYS A 243 43.99 34.07 -24.70
N MET A 244 44.09 34.25 -23.39
CA MET A 244 44.87 35.35 -22.81
C MET A 244 46.37 35.20 -23.12
N LEU A 245 46.91 33.98 -23.03
CA LEU A 245 48.29 33.69 -23.42
C LEU A 245 48.51 33.90 -24.92
N GLU A 246 47.54 33.53 -25.77
CA GLU A 246 47.59 33.79 -27.22
C GLU A 246 47.67 35.30 -27.53
N PHE A 247 46.95 36.12 -26.78
CA PHE A 247 47.00 37.58 -26.88
C PHE A 247 48.23 38.21 -26.21
N GLY A 248 49.16 37.41 -25.69
CA GLY A 248 50.43 37.89 -25.14
C GLY A 248 50.35 38.41 -23.71
N VAL A 249 49.37 37.98 -22.91
CA VAL A 249 49.33 38.29 -21.48
C VAL A 249 50.42 37.49 -20.75
N PRO A 250 51.45 38.12 -20.15
CA PRO A 250 52.61 37.40 -19.61
C PRO A 250 52.30 36.68 -18.29
N ASN A 251 51.43 37.26 -17.46
CA ASN A 251 50.99 36.64 -16.21
C ASN A 251 49.48 36.84 -16.03
N VAL A 252 48.75 35.74 -16.15
CA VAL A 252 47.29 35.72 -16.06
C VAL A 252 46.80 35.94 -14.62
N LEU A 253 47.60 35.59 -13.61
CA LEU A 253 47.25 35.76 -12.19
C LEU A 253 47.23 37.23 -11.74
N THR A 254 47.90 38.11 -12.49
CA THR A 254 48.00 39.56 -12.18
C THR A 254 47.25 40.41 -13.20
N PHE A 255 46.42 39.79 -14.05
CA PHE A 255 45.68 40.51 -15.08
C PHE A 255 44.55 41.36 -14.49
N ASP A 256 44.38 42.60 -15.00
CA ASP A 256 43.43 43.59 -14.49
C ASP A 256 41.99 43.28 -14.95
N PHE A 257 41.34 42.28 -14.35
CA PHE A 257 39.93 41.98 -14.61
C PHE A 257 38.98 43.02 -13.98
N VAL A 258 37.81 43.23 -14.59
CA VAL A 258 36.73 44.06 -13.98
C VAL A 258 36.34 43.51 -12.61
N GLU A 259 36.15 42.20 -12.53
CA GLU A 259 35.99 41.44 -11.29
C GLU A 259 36.92 40.22 -11.39
N HIS A 260 37.80 40.06 -10.40
CA HIS A 260 38.90 39.10 -10.45
C HIS A 260 38.42 37.68 -10.08
N PRO A 261 38.71 36.64 -10.90
CA PRO A 261 38.43 35.26 -10.54
C PRO A 261 39.24 34.76 -9.35
N ASP A 262 38.77 33.70 -8.70
CA ASP A 262 39.52 33.06 -7.63
C ASP A 262 40.89 32.58 -8.14
N ARG A 263 41.93 32.85 -7.35
CA ARG A 263 43.31 32.45 -7.68
C ARG A 263 43.43 30.95 -7.99
N ASN A 264 42.79 30.11 -7.16
CA ASN A 264 42.79 28.65 -7.34
C ASN A 264 42.17 28.23 -8.69
N ALA A 265 41.16 28.95 -9.18
CA ALA A 265 40.52 28.66 -10.46
C ALA A 265 41.47 28.96 -11.64
N LEU A 266 42.26 30.03 -11.53
CA LEU A 266 43.27 30.38 -12.52
C LEU A 266 44.45 29.39 -12.49
N GLU A 267 44.92 29.00 -11.31
CA GLU A 267 45.99 28.00 -11.16
C GLU A 267 45.55 26.63 -11.71
N ALA A 268 44.33 26.17 -11.41
CA ALA A 268 43.79 24.93 -11.98
C ALA A 268 43.65 24.97 -13.51
N ALA A 269 43.31 26.13 -14.08
CA ALA A 269 43.28 26.33 -15.52
C ALA A 269 44.69 26.23 -16.14
N VAL A 270 45.71 26.82 -15.49
CA VAL A 270 47.12 26.70 -15.91
C VAL A 270 47.59 25.25 -15.83
N ASP A 271 47.26 24.53 -14.76
CA ASP A 271 47.64 23.12 -14.59
C ASP A 271 46.98 22.23 -15.66
N THR A 272 45.72 22.51 -16.01
CA THR A 272 45.03 21.84 -17.13
C THR A 272 45.76 22.08 -18.46
N LEU A 273 46.23 23.32 -18.71
CA LEU A 273 46.97 23.64 -19.94
C LEU A 273 48.34 22.94 -20.00
N LYS A 274 49.01 22.79 -18.85
CA LYS A 274 50.25 22.01 -18.76
C LYS A 274 49.98 20.54 -19.04
N SER A 275 48.94 19.95 -18.45
CA SER A 275 48.64 18.52 -18.60
C SER A 275 48.30 18.12 -20.05
N VAL A 276 47.67 19.02 -20.81
CA VAL A 276 47.39 18.77 -22.24
C VAL A 276 48.58 19.09 -23.16
N GLY A 277 49.66 19.70 -22.63
CA GLY A 277 50.84 20.12 -23.38
C GLY A 277 50.67 21.43 -24.15
N ALA A 278 49.70 22.26 -23.78
CA ALA A 278 49.47 23.56 -24.42
C ALA A 278 50.49 24.62 -23.98
N ILE A 279 51.03 24.49 -22.76
CA ILE A 279 52.02 25.42 -22.21
C ILE A 279 53.19 24.70 -21.56
N GLU A 280 54.36 25.31 -21.65
CA GLU A 280 55.61 24.89 -21.01
C GLU A 280 56.29 26.15 -20.46
N ASP A 281 56.71 26.14 -19.20
CA ASP A 281 57.30 27.30 -18.50
C ASP A 281 56.49 28.61 -18.66
N SER A 282 55.16 28.51 -18.65
CA SER A 282 54.20 29.62 -18.85
C SER A 282 54.13 30.21 -20.27
N ASN A 283 54.83 29.62 -21.24
CA ASN A 283 54.77 30.00 -22.65
C ASN A 283 53.94 29.02 -23.46
N LEU A 284 53.30 29.49 -24.54
CA LEU A 284 52.58 28.63 -25.45
C LEU A 284 53.52 27.73 -26.26
N THR A 285 53.25 26.43 -26.25
CA THR A 285 53.90 25.46 -27.14
C THR A 285 53.38 25.59 -28.58
N GLU A 286 53.99 24.90 -29.54
CA GLU A 286 53.42 24.83 -30.90
C GLU A 286 52.02 24.20 -30.90
N LEU A 287 51.83 23.16 -30.08
CA LEU A 287 50.53 22.54 -29.87
C LEU A 287 49.53 23.55 -29.27
N GLY A 288 49.94 24.28 -28.23
CA GLY A 288 49.13 25.33 -27.61
C GLY A 288 48.70 26.43 -28.58
N ARG A 289 49.60 26.86 -29.48
CA ARG A 289 49.27 27.81 -30.56
C ARG A 289 48.21 27.24 -31.51
N LYS A 290 48.32 25.97 -31.91
CA LYS A 290 47.29 25.31 -32.75
C LYS A 290 45.97 25.18 -32.02
N MET A 291 45.98 24.84 -30.73
CA MET A 291 44.79 24.74 -29.88
C MET A 291 44.09 26.08 -29.72
N ALA A 292 44.85 27.17 -29.52
CA ALA A 292 44.29 28.49 -29.32
C ALA A 292 43.48 28.96 -30.53
N VAL A 293 43.87 28.58 -31.76
CA VAL A 293 43.12 28.92 -32.98
C VAL A 293 41.71 28.30 -33.00
N LEU A 294 41.49 27.19 -32.30
CA LEU A 294 40.22 26.47 -32.29
C LEU A 294 39.27 27.04 -31.21
N PRO A 295 37.97 27.22 -31.50
CA PRO A 295 36.96 27.65 -30.53
C PRO A 295 36.49 26.49 -29.63
N LEU A 296 37.44 25.72 -29.09
CA LEU A 296 37.20 24.51 -28.31
C LEU A 296 37.90 24.56 -26.94
N GLN A 297 37.42 23.76 -25.99
CA GLN A 297 38.15 23.52 -24.74
C GLN A 297 39.51 22.87 -25.05
N PRO A 298 40.58 23.19 -24.29
CA PRO A 298 41.93 22.69 -24.57
C PRO A 298 42.02 21.17 -24.71
N GLN A 299 41.31 20.41 -23.86
CA GLN A 299 41.26 18.95 -23.94
C GLN A 299 40.61 18.47 -25.25
N LEU A 300 39.48 19.06 -25.67
CA LEU A 300 38.82 18.70 -26.92
C LEU A 300 39.64 19.11 -28.14
N SER A 301 40.33 20.26 -28.09
CA SER A 301 41.31 20.65 -29.11
C SER A 301 42.42 19.60 -29.24
N LYS A 302 42.88 19.03 -28.11
CA LYS A 302 43.88 17.96 -28.11
C LYS A 302 43.37 16.70 -28.81
N VAL A 303 42.17 16.24 -28.45
CA VAL A 303 41.54 15.06 -29.09
C VAL A 303 41.46 15.24 -30.61
N LEU A 304 41.05 16.42 -31.08
CA LEU A 304 40.95 16.70 -32.51
C LEU A 304 42.33 16.68 -33.20
N LEU A 305 43.33 17.38 -32.65
CA LEU A 305 44.67 17.47 -33.26
C LEU A 305 45.42 16.12 -33.21
N ASP A 306 45.29 15.38 -32.12
CA ASP A 306 45.88 14.04 -31.98
C ASP A 306 45.15 13.05 -32.90
N GLY A 307 43.83 13.17 -33.06
CA GLY A 307 43.04 12.38 -34.01
C GLY A 307 43.44 12.61 -35.47
N VAL A 308 43.75 13.85 -35.87
CA VAL A 308 44.33 14.17 -37.18
C VAL A 308 45.66 13.44 -37.37
N SER A 309 46.50 13.39 -36.33
CA SER A 309 47.80 12.72 -36.36
C SER A 309 47.70 11.18 -36.41
N LYS A 310 46.54 10.63 -36.06
CA LYS A 310 46.23 9.18 -36.06
C LYS A 310 45.30 8.77 -37.20
N GLU A 311 45.13 9.63 -38.20
CA GLU A 311 44.29 9.37 -39.39
C GLU A 311 42.80 9.14 -39.09
N VAL A 312 42.32 9.52 -37.89
CA VAL A 312 40.90 9.48 -37.46
C VAL A 312 40.35 10.89 -37.22
N GLY A 313 40.86 11.85 -37.99
CA GLY A 313 40.58 13.27 -37.81
C GLY A 313 39.11 13.65 -38.07
N THR A 314 38.42 12.97 -38.98
CA THR A 314 37.02 13.27 -39.32
C THR A 314 36.07 12.82 -38.20
N GLU A 315 36.32 11.64 -37.65
CA GLU A 315 35.58 11.06 -36.53
C GLU A 315 35.82 11.86 -35.26
N ALA A 316 37.09 12.23 -35.00
CA ALA A 316 37.45 13.11 -33.90
C ALA A 316 36.77 14.48 -34.02
N LEU A 317 36.73 15.08 -35.22
CA LEU A 317 36.05 16.35 -35.49
C LEU A 317 34.55 16.31 -35.16
N VAL A 318 33.86 15.27 -35.60
CA VAL A 318 32.44 15.09 -35.30
C VAL A 318 32.23 14.82 -33.81
N SER A 319 33.07 13.96 -33.21
CA SER A 319 33.01 13.64 -31.78
C SER A 319 33.17 14.88 -30.90
N VAL A 320 34.17 15.74 -31.16
CA VAL A 320 34.37 16.97 -30.36
C VAL A 320 33.25 17.99 -30.56
N ALA A 321 32.64 18.04 -31.75
CA ALA A 321 31.47 18.88 -32.00
C ALA A 321 30.24 18.39 -31.21
N LEU A 322 30.05 17.07 -31.10
CA LEU A 322 29.02 16.45 -30.27
C LEU A 322 29.26 16.70 -28.77
N SER A 323 30.49 16.57 -28.29
CA SER A 323 30.84 16.86 -26.88
C SER A 323 30.71 18.35 -26.53
N SER A 324 30.87 19.24 -27.50
CA SER A 324 30.71 20.69 -27.32
C SER A 324 29.24 21.15 -27.30
N LEU A 325 28.29 20.25 -27.61
CA LEU A 325 26.87 20.56 -27.64
C LEU A 325 26.34 20.88 -26.23
N SER A 326 25.69 22.04 -26.06
CA SER A 326 25.07 22.42 -24.77
C SER A 326 23.75 21.68 -24.48
N GLY A 327 23.17 21.02 -25.48
CA GLY A 327 21.95 20.20 -25.38
C GLY A 327 22.25 18.70 -25.42
N GLN A 328 21.21 17.87 -25.27
CA GLN A 328 21.31 16.42 -25.45
C GLN A 328 21.02 16.02 -26.90
N VAL A 329 21.69 14.97 -27.37
CA VAL A 329 21.43 14.35 -28.68
C VAL A 329 20.06 13.65 -28.67
N PHE A 330 19.78 12.88 -27.62
CA PHE A 330 18.50 12.20 -27.44
C PHE A 330 17.45 13.11 -26.79
N PHE A 331 16.24 13.08 -27.32
CA PHE A 331 15.08 13.75 -26.78
C PHE A 331 14.36 12.83 -25.81
N ARG A 332 14.28 13.24 -24.53
CA ARG A 332 13.60 12.51 -23.45
C ARG A 332 12.58 13.40 -22.74
N GLY A 333 11.81 14.16 -23.51
CA GLY A 333 10.68 14.97 -23.05
C GLY A 333 9.34 14.31 -23.37
N GLY A 334 8.25 14.81 -22.78
CA GLY A 334 6.90 14.29 -23.00
C GLY A 334 6.42 13.29 -21.93
N THR A 335 5.48 12.43 -22.29
CA THR A 335 4.87 11.42 -21.40
C THR A 335 5.88 10.34 -21.00
N ASP A 336 5.58 9.58 -19.95
CA ASP A 336 6.48 8.50 -19.51
C ASP A 336 6.62 7.40 -20.58
N GLU A 337 5.56 7.12 -21.34
CA GLU A 337 5.59 6.24 -22.52
C GLU A 337 6.58 6.73 -23.59
N MET A 338 6.60 8.03 -23.89
CA MET A 338 7.56 8.63 -24.83
C MET A 338 8.99 8.53 -24.31
N LYS A 339 9.20 8.64 -22.99
CA LYS A 339 10.53 8.47 -22.39
C LYS A 339 11.01 7.02 -22.50
N GLU A 340 10.14 6.06 -22.21
CA GLU A 340 10.46 4.64 -22.37
C GLU A 340 10.76 4.26 -23.82
N GLU A 341 10.00 4.77 -24.78
CA GLU A 341 10.25 4.55 -26.20
C GLU A 341 11.59 5.18 -26.65
N SER A 342 11.88 6.39 -26.18
CA SER A 342 13.18 7.04 -26.40
C SER A 342 14.35 6.18 -25.89
N ASP A 343 14.22 5.64 -24.67
CA ASP A 343 15.23 4.78 -24.06
C ASP A 343 15.42 3.47 -24.86
N LYS A 344 14.32 2.87 -25.39
CA LYS A 344 14.37 1.69 -26.27
C LYS A 344 15.08 1.99 -27.60
N LYS A 345 14.76 3.12 -28.25
CA LYS A 345 15.40 3.52 -29.52
C LYS A 345 16.88 3.77 -29.30
N LYS A 346 17.23 4.44 -28.21
CA LYS A 346 18.61 4.72 -27.85
C LYS A 346 19.48 3.47 -27.69
N LEU A 347 18.94 2.37 -27.16
CA LEU A 347 19.69 1.12 -26.97
C LEU A 347 20.39 0.64 -28.25
N HIS A 348 19.80 0.87 -29.42
CA HIS A 348 20.36 0.47 -30.72
C HIS A 348 21.64 1.23 -31.09
N PHE A 349 21.87 2.41 -30.49
CA PHE A 349 23.06 3.23 -30.70
C PHE A 349 24.07 3.11 -29.56
N CYS A 350 23.70 2.46 -28.44
CA CYS A 350 24.56 2.36 -27.27
C CYS A 350 25.82 1.55 -27.60
N HIS A 351 26.98 2.12 -27.29
CA HIS A 351 28.28 1.55 -27.56
C HIS A 351 29.03 1.29 -26.25
N PRO A 352 29.67 0.12 -26.05
CA PRO A 352 30.32 -0.24 -24.79
C PRO A 352 31.53 0.62 -24.42
N LEU A 353 32.16 1.30 -25.40
CA LEU A 353 33.20 2.30 -25.12
C LEU A 353 32.68 3.52 -24.35
N GLY A 354 31.40 3.90 -24.49
CA GLY A 354 30.84 5.06 -23.79
C GLY A 354 29.99 6.02 -24.65
N ASP A 355 29.71 7.18 -24.07
CA ASP A 355 28.74 8.15 -24.60
C ASP A 355 29.19 8.79 -25.91
N GLN A 356 30.49 9.10 -26.04
CA GLN A 356 31.07 9.78 -27.20
C GLN A 356 30.97 8.91 -28.46
N MET A 357 31.25 7.60 -28.33
CA MET A 357 31.06 6.65 -29.43
C MET A 357 29.59 6.49 -29.79
N THR A 358 28.70 6.39 -28.79
CA THR A 358 27.25 6.35 -29.03
C THR A 358 26.75 7.56 -29.81
N ASN A 359 27.16 8.76 -29.42
CA ASN A 359 26.76 9.98 -30.11
C ASN A 359 27.32 10.04 -31.54
N LEU A 360 28.54 9.53 -31.75
CA LEU A 360 29.16 9.43 -33.07
C LEU A 360 28.38 8.45 -33.98
N SER A 361 27.96 7.29 -33.47
CA SER A 361 27.10 6.35 -34.19
C SER A 361 25.77 6.98 -34.61
N VAL A 362 25.13 7.76 -33.73
CA VAL A 362 23.91 8.51 -34.07
C VAL A 362 24.16 9.48 -35.23
N TYR A 363 25.27 10.22 -35.19
CA TYR A 363 25.62 11.18 -36.25
C TYR A 363 25.88 10.48 -37.58
N GLN A 364 26.62 9.37 -37.59
CA GLN A 364 26.88 8.59 -38.80
C GLN A 364 25.57 8.11 -39.45
N CYS A 365 24.66 7.54 -38.65
CA CYS A 365 23.34 7.12 -39.16
C CYS A 365 22.54 8.31 -39.71
N TRP A 366 22.50 9.43 -38.98
CA TRP A 366 21.79 10.64 -39.41
C TRP A 366 22.36 11.24 -40.71
N GLN A 367 23.69 11.24 -40.86
CA GLN A 367 24.38 11.73 -42.05
C GLN A 367 24.05 10.89 -43.29
N GLY A 368 23.85 9.58 -43.13
CA GLY A 368 23.46 8.67 -44.21
C GLY A 368 22.00 8.80 -44.67
N VAL A 369 21.16 9.52 -43.93
CA VAL A 369 19.75 9.75 -44.30
C VAL A 369 19.64 10.91 -45.30
N ASP A 370 18.79 10.73 -46.32
CA ASP A 370 18.42 11.79 -47.27
C ASP A 370 18.07 13.10 -46.55
N LYS A 371 18.64 14.23 -46.98
CA LYS A 371 18.44 15.56 -46.35
C LYS A 371 16.96 15.94 -46.17
N SER A 372 16.09 15.56 -47.10
CA SER A 372 14.64 15.83 -47.02
C SER A 372 13.93 15.01 -45.92
N LYS A 373 14.49 13.86 -45.53
CA LYS A 373 13.93 12.95 -44.52
C LYS A 373 14.61 13.05 -43.16
N GLN A 374 15.76 13.72 -43.05
CA GLN A 374 16.51 13.85 -41.79
C GLN A 374 15.68 14.36 -40.62
N ARG A 375 14.81 15.36 -40.83
CA ARG A 375 13.92 15.87 -39.75
C ARG A 375 12.92 14.81 -39.28
N LYS A 376 12.36 14.02 -40.21
CA LYS A 376 11.44 12.93 -39.91
C LYS A 376 12.16 11.79 -39.18
N TRP A 377 13.35 11.41 -39.64
CA TRP A 377 14.18 10.41 -38.97
C TRP A 377 14.51 10.80 -37.53
N CYS A 378 14.91 12.06 -37.30
CA CYS A 378 15.17 12.56 -35.95
C CYS A 378 13.94 12.41 -35.04
N PHE A 379 12.75 12.71 -35.54
CA PHE A 379 11.50 12.54 -34.79
C PHE A 379 11.24 11.05 -34.48
N GLU A 380 11.36 10.16 -35.47
CA GLU A 380 11.13 8.71 -35.31
C GLU A 380 12.13 8.02 -34.38
N GLN A 381 13.38 8.51 -34.32
CA GLN A 381 14.45 7.97 -33.49
C GLN A 381 14.63 8.68 -32.14
N PHE A 382 13.73 9.62 -31.80
CA PHE A 382 13.86 10.47 -30.60
C PHE A 382 15.21 11.20 -30.52
N VAL A 383 15.73 11.66 -31.65
CA VAL A 383 16.95 12.48 -31.76
C VAL A 383 16.56 13.95 -31.95
N ASN A 384 17.27 14.86 -31.29
CA ASN A 384 16.99 16.29 -31.37
C ASN A 384 17.52 16.88 -32.70
N ALA A 385 16.61 17.13 -33.64
CA ALA A 385 16.94 17.70 -34.96
C ALA A 385 17.58 19.09 -34.91
N LYS A 386 17.35 19.88 -33.85
CA LYS A 386 18.04 21.17 -33.67
C LYS A 386 19.49 20.94 -33.25
N SER A 387 19.71 20.02 -32.30
CA SER A 387 21.05 19.63 -31.87
C SER A 387 21.90 19.13 -33.04
N MET A 388 21.36 18.24 -33.88
CA MET A 388 22.09 17.68 -35.02
C MET A 388 22.50 18.76 -36.05
N ARG A 389 21.63 19.75 -36.30
CA ARG A 389 21.97 20.89 -37.18
C ARG A 389 23.09 21.76 -36.60
N VAL A 390 23.02 22.07 -35.30
CA VAL A 390 24.09 22.83 -34.62
C VAL A 390 25.42 22.09 -34.71
N VAL A 391 25.41 20.76 -34.53
CA VAL A 391 26.61 19.93 -34.68
C VAL A 391 27.12 19.98 -36.12
N GLU A 392 26.25 19.83 -37.12
CA GLU A 392 26.65 19.90 -38.53
C GLU A 392 27.29 21.26 -38.89
N ASP A 393 26.72 22.36 -38.39
CA ASP A 393 27.26 23.71 -38.61
C ASP A 393 28.61 23.89 -37.91
N MET A 394 28.76 23.39 -36.68
CA MET A 394 30.01 23.41 -35.93
C MET A 394 31.11 22.58 -36.61
N VAL A 395 30.77 21.39 -37.15
CA VAL A 395 31.69 20.56 -37.92
C VAL A 395 32.20 21.31 -39.16
N LYS A 396 31.30 22.00 -39.88
CA LYS A 396 31.68 22.82 -41.05
C LYS A 396 32.60 23.97 -40.66
N GLU A 397 32.30 24.66 -39.57
CA GLU A 397 33.10 25.78 -39.06
C GLU A 397 34.50 25.32 -38.62
N LEU A 398 34.59 24.30 -37.78
CA LEU A 398 35.86 23.75 -37.31
C LEU A 398 36.71 23.22 -38.47
N ARG A 399 36.11 22.53 -39.44
CA ARG A 399 36.81 22.11 -40.66
C ARG A 399 37.34 23.30 -41.46
N HIS A 400 36.54 24.36 -41.57
CA HIS A 400 36.97 25.58 -42.26
C HIS A 400 38.19 26.23 -41.57
N ILE A 401 38.19 26.27 -40.24
CA ILE A 401 39.32 26.78 -39.44
C ILE A 401 40.56 25.92 -39.65
N LEU A 402 40.43 24.58 -39.53
CA LEU A 402 41.50 23.62 -39.77
C LEU A 402 42.14 23.82 -41.16
N LEU A 403 41.31 23.97 -42.19
CA LEU A 403 41.78 24.17 -43.57
C LEU A 403 42.47 25.54 -43.77
N LYS A 404 41.84 26.62 -43.34
CA LYS A 404 42.32 27.98 -43.65
C LYS A 404 43.50 28.41 -42.78
N LYS A 405 43.41 28.15 -41.47
CA LYS A 405 44.38 28.61 -40.47
C LYS A 405 45.49 27.58 -40.23
N LEU A 406 45.15 26.29 -40.18
CA LEU A 406 46.10 25.22 -39.83
C LEU A 406 46.57 24.38 -41.04
N LYS A 407 46.01 24.61 -42.23
CA LYS A 407 46.34 23.89 -43.48
C LYS A 407 46.07 22.37 -43.40
N ILE A 408 45.13 21.95 -42.58
CA ILE A 408 44.71 20.55 -42.41
C ILE A 408 43.43 20.32 -43.23
N THR A 409 43.45 19.31 -44.10
CA THR A 409 42.28 18.92 -44.91
C THR A 409 41.65 17.65 -44.36
N LEU A 410 40.35 17.70 -44.07
CA LEU A 410 39.57 16.56 -43.59
C LEU A 410 38.30 16.36 -44.45
N SER A 411 37.83 15.11 -44.49
CA SER A 411 36.51 14.78 -45.04
C SER A 411 35.40 15.36 -44.16
N LEU A 412 34.20 15.48 -44.72
CA LEU A 412 32.98 15.74 -43.95
C LEU A 412 32.17 14.47 -43.71
N ILE A 413 32.49 13.38 -44.41
CA ILE A 413 31.74 12.13 -44.39
C ILE A 413 32.45 11.18 -43.44
N VAL A 414 31.70 10.65 -42.47
CA VAL A 414 32.14 9.57 -41.60
C VAL A 414 31.75 8.25 -42.26
N GLU A 415 32.72 7.57 -42.87
CA GLU A 415 32.45 6.35 -43.66
C GLU A 415 32.36 5.11 -42.77
N SER A 416 33.34 4.91 -41.88
CA SER A 416 33.39 3.79 -40.93
C SER A 416 33.75 4.29 -39.53
N LEU A 417 33.35 3.52 -38.52
CA LEU A 417 33.71 3.77 -37.11
C LEU A 417 34.80 2.82 -36.60
N ASP A 418 35.26 1.83 -37.39
CA ASP A 418 36.18 0.78 -36.94
C ASP A 418 37.52 1.36 -36.42
N ALA A 419 38.07 2.34 -37.14
CA ALA A 419 39.29 3.04 -36.74
C ALA A 419 39.05 3.90 -35.49
N ALA A 420 37.89 4.55 -35.39
CA ALA A 420 37.52 5.35 -34.23
C ALA A 420 37.34 4.49 -32.98
N GLU A 421 36.76 3.29 -33.08
CA GLU A 421 36.67 2.33 -31.98
C GLU A 421 38.04 1.96 -31.41
N CYS A 422 39.06 1.85 -32.27
CA CYS A 422 40.43 1.55 -31.85
C CYS A 422 41.11 2.73 -31.15
N TYR A 423 40.99 3.95 -31.69
CA TYR A 423 41.81 5.09 -31.28
C TYR A 423 41.09 6.10 -30.39
N LEU A 424 39.80 6.36 -30.59
CA LEU A 424 39.08 7.46 -29.93
C LEU A 424 39.12 7.34 -28.41
N GLY A 425 38.96 6.12 -27.88
CA GLY A 425 39.11 5.84 -26.45
C GLY A 425 40.44 6.33 -25.87
N LYS A 426 41.55 6.03 -26.56
CA LYS A 426 42.90 6.44 -26.15
C LYS A 426 43.14 7.93 -26.33
N LEU A 427 42.65 8.53 -27.42
CA LEU A 427 42.77 9.98 -27.68
C LEU A 427 42.12 10.81 -26.56
N TYR A 428 40.90 10.45 -26.16
CA TYR A 428 40.25 11.10 -25.02
C TYR A 428 40.95 10.80 -23.70
N PHE A 429 41.41 9.56 -23.48
CA PHE A 429 42.19 9.23 -22.28
C PHE A 429 43.43 10.13 -22.13
N ASP A 430 44.21 10.31 -23.21
CA ASP A 430 45.40 11.15 -23.18
C ASP A 430 45.08 12.65 -23.00
N ALA A 431 43.89 13.09 -23.40
CA ALA A 431 43.44 14.48 -23.23
C ALA A 431 42.78 14.78 -21.88
N PHE A 432 42.16 13.78 -21.26
CA PHE A 432 41.40 13.91 -20.02
C PHE A 432 41.97 13.02 -18.92
N VAL A 433 43.28 12.71 -18.94
CA VAL A 433 43.93 11.78 -18.00
C VAL A 433 43.66 12.09 -16.52
N ASN A 434 43.50 13.38 -16.18
CA ASN A 434 43.16 13.84 -14.83
C ASN A 434 41.67 13.67 -14.47
N ASN A 435 40.80 13.39 -15.43
CA ASN A 435 39.38 13.13 -15.21
C ASN A 435 39.10 11.62 -15.20
N LEU A 436 39.90 10.88 -14.44
CA LEU A 436 39.74 9.44 -14.25
C LEU A 436 38.90 9.17 -13.00
N ALA A 437 38.03 8.17 -13.08
CA ALA A 437 37.26 7.67 -11.96
C ALA A 437 37.31 6.14 -11.86
N VAL A 438 37.34 5.65 -10.63
CA VAL A 438 37.50 4.24 -10.28
C VAL A 438 36.21 3.71 -9.67
N TYR A 439 35.75 2.56 -10.14
CA TYR A 439 34.58 1.89 -9.60
C TYR A 439 34.84 1.37 -8.19
N LEU A 440 33.90 1.61 -7.29
CA LEU A 440 34.05 1.33 -5.85
C LEU A 440 33.60 -0.08 -5.45
N GLY A 441 33.24 -0.92 -6.42
CA GLY A 441 32.82 -2.31 -6.18
C GLY A 441 31.29 -2.52 -6.12
N HIS A 442 30.49 -1.45 -6.03
CA HIS A 442 29.03 -1.55 -6.02
C HIS A 442 28.34 -0.38 -6.74
N GLN A 443 27.28 -0.64 -7.52
CA GLN A 443 26.58 0.36 -8.35
C GLN A 443 26.03 1.54 -7.53
N ARG A 444 25.53 1.28 -6.31
CA ARG A 444 25.06 2.33 -5.40
C ARG A 444 26.19 3.17 -4.77
N ALA A 445 27.37 2.60 -4.59
CA ALA A 445 28.55 3.35 -4.15
C ALA A 445 29.09 4.18 -5.32
N GLY A 446 29.05 3.61 -6.53
CA GLY A 446 29.41 4.27 -7.77
C GLY A 446 30.92 4.28 -7.99
N TYR A 447 31.43 5.47 -8.30
CA TYR A 447 32.79 5.76 -8.70
C TYR A 447 33.41 6.83 -7.81
N MET A 448 34.74 6.87 -7.75
CA MET A 448 35.51 7.93 -7.12
C MET A 448 36.55 8.47 -8.08
N THR A 449 36.66 9.79 -8.14
CA THR A 449 37.62 10.48 -9.02
C THR A 449 39.03 10.47 -8.42
N THR A 450 40.06 10.36 -9.24
CA THR A 450 41.47 10.40 -8.78
C THR A 450 42.03 11.82 -8.62
N ALA A 451 41.33 12.85 -9.12
CA ALA A 451 41.80 14.24 -9.09
C ALA A 451 41.33 15.07 -7.90
N LEU A 452 40.35 14.59 -7.12
CA LEU A 452 39.82 15.33 -5.98
C LEU A 452 40.64 15.05 -4.72
N ARG A 453 41.40 16.07 -4.27
CA ARG A 453 42.16 16.04 -3.02
C ARG A 453 41.27 15.89 -1.77
N ASP A 454 40.01 16.32 -1.86
CA ASP A 454 39.00 16.09 -0.82
C ASP A 454 38.27 14.77 -1.10
N SER A 455 38.79 13.71 -0.49
CA SER A 455 38.45 12.28 -0.62
C SER A 455 37.09 11.88 -0.01
N SER A 456 36.06 12.72 -0.14
CA SER A 456 34.77 12.55 0.56
C SER A 456 33.54 12.35 -0.35
N SER A 457 33.68 12.36 -1.68
CA SER A 457 32.53 12.34 -2.59
C SER A 457 32.58 11.18 -3.58
N SER A 458 31.53 10.35 -3.58
CA SER A 458 31.30 9.35 -4.62
C SER A 458 30.35 9.88 -5.71
N PHE A 459 30.53 9.36 -6.91
CA PHE A 459 29.82 9.78 -8.11
C PHE A 459 29.11 8.59 -8.75
N LEU A 460 27.93 8.82 -9.30
CA LEU A 460 27.24 7.83 -10.13
C LEU A 460 27.45 8.17 -11.61
N ILE A 461 27.44 7.19 -12.51
CA ILE A 461 27.34 7.50 -13.94
C ILE A 461 25.97 8.13 -14.19
N PHE A 462 25.89 9.21 -14.96
CA PHE A 462 24.63 9.86 -15.29
C PHE A 462 23.64 8.84 -15.89
N PRO A 463 22.36 8.81 -15.46
CA PRO A 463 21.41 7.77 -15.89
C PRO A 463 21.24 7.70 -17.41
N GLY A 464 21.38 8.84 -18.08
CA GLY A 464 21.37 8.96 -19.53
C GLY A 464 22.65 8.49 -20.24
N SER A 465 23.62 7.85 -19.57
CA SER A 465 24.82 7.32 -20.25
C SER A 465 24.54 5.99 -20.95
N SER A 466 25.23 5.71 -22.05
CA SER A 466 25.18 4.43 -22.76
C SER A 466 25.61 3.26 -21.87
N LEU A 467 26.63 3.46 -21.01
CA LEU A 467 27.12 2.42 -20.09
C LEU A 467 26.03 1.93 -19.13
N ASN A 468 25.22 2.85 -18.60
CA ASN A 468 24.08 2.49 -17.76
C ASN A 468 22.99 1.74 -18.52
N HIS A 469 22.71 2.13 -19.78
CA HIS A 469 21.71 1.45 -20.62
C HIS A 469 22.14 0.03 -20.99
N LEU A 470 23.44 -0.20 -21.15
CA LEU A 470 24.03 -1.52 -21.43
C LEU A 470 24.26 -2.36 -20.16
N GLY A 471 24.07 -1.79 -18.97
CA GLY A 471 24.41 -2.44 -17.70
C GLY A 471 25.92 -2.69 -17.53
N CYS A 472 26.76 -1.96 -18.26
CA CYS A 472 28.21 -2.06 -18.17
C CYS A 472 28.72 -1.22 -16.99
N THR A 473 29.53 -1.84 -16.11
CA THR A 473 30.22 -1.15 -15.02
C THR A 473 31.73 -1.34 -15.14
N PRO A 474 32.41 -0.61 -16.05
CA PRO A 474 33.85 -0.69 -16.21
C PRO A 474 34.57 -0.34 -14.90
N LYS A 475 35.71 -0.99 -14.62
CA LYS A 475 36.53 -0.71 -13.44
C LYS A 475 37.03 0.74 -13.42
N TYR A 476 37.41 1.27 -14.58
CA TYR A 476 37.81 2.65 -14.75
C TYR A 476 36.98 3.32 -15.82
N VAL A 477 36.63 4.56 -15.56
CA VAL A 477 35.93 5.40 -16.51
C VAL A 477 36.56 6.78 -16.58
N LEU A 478 36.57 7.32 -17.78
CA LEU A 478 36.90 8.71 -18.06
C LEU A 478 35.60 9.52 -18.06
N TYR A 479 35.65 10.77 -17.59
CA TYR A 479 34.50 11.67 -17.66
C TYR A 479 34.91 13.04 -18.19
N GLU A 480 34.04 13.72 -18.94
CA GLU A 480 34.34 15.10 -19.35
C GLU A 480 33.99 16.10 -18.24
N LYS A 481 32.83 15.91 -17.59
CA LYS A 481 32.32 16.82 -16.56
C LYS A 481 31.65 16.07 -15.42
N THR A 482 31.74 16.64 -14.23
CA THR A 482 30.97 16.21 -13.06
C THR A 482 29.77 17.14 -12.87
N LEU A 483 28.63 16.58 -12.48
CA LEU A 483 27.38 17.30 -12.29
C LEU A 483 26.76 16.96 -10.92
N LYS A 484 26.66 17.95 -10.03
CA LYS A 484 25.92 17.84 -8.77
C LYS A 484 24.47 18.29 -8.96
N THR A 485 23.54 17.42 -8.60
CA THR A 485 22.11 17.72 -8.47
C THR A 485 21.65 17.28 -7.06
N SER A 486 20.70 16.33 -6.94
CA SER A 486 20.43 15.62 -5.69
C SER A 486 21.52 14.58 -5.37
N ARG A 487 22.22 14.10 -6.39
CA ARG A 487 23.42 13.26 -6.31
C ARG A 487 24.48 13.81 -7.23
N GLN A 488 25.71 13.35 -7.04
CA GLN A 488 26.84 13.70 -7.89
C GLN A 488 26.94 12.69 -9.04
N PHE A 489 27.08 13.19 -10.27
CA PHE A 489 27.10 12.38 -11.47
C PHE A 489 28.34 12.64 -12.32
N LEU A 490 28.88 11.59 -12.93
CA LEU A 490 29.83 11.68 -14.04
C LEU A 490 29.03 11.76 -15.35
N THR A 491 29.40 12.68 -16.24
CA THR A 491 28.72 12.89 -17.53
C THR A 491 29.69 12.77 -18.70
N GLN A 492 29.17 12.33 -19.86
CA GLN A 492 29.96 12.02 -21.07
C GLN A 492 31.08 11.02 -20.75
N VAL A 493 30.67 9.82 -20.35
CA VAL A 493 31.54 8.84 -19.72
C VAL A 493 32.03 7.82 -20.75
N MET A 494 33.31 7.43 -20.65
CA MET A 494 33.90 6.34 -21.45
C MET A 494 34.61 5.30 -20.60
N SER A 495 34.60 4.05 -21.06
CA SER A 495 35.39 2.96 -20.46
C SER A 495 36.88 3.13 -20.75
N VAL A 496 37.72 2.86 -19.76
CA VAL A 496 39.18 2.94 -19.89
C VAL A 496 39.82 1.56 -19.72
N LYS A 497 40.77 1.22 -20.60
CA LYS A 497 41.54 -0.02 -20.54
C LYS A 497 42.66 0.08 -19.49
N GLN A 498 42.93 -1.03 -18.78
CA GLN A 498 43.99 -1.08 -17.75
C GLN A 498 45.37 -0.74 -18.33
N GLU A 499 45.69 -1.19 -19.54
CA GLU A 499 46.97 -0.92 -20.23
C GLU A 499 47.30 0.57 -20.32
N TRP A 500 46.29 1.42 -20.54
CA TRP A 500 46.48 2.87 -20.65
C TRP A 500 46.76 3.52 -19.29
N ILE A 501 46.20 2.95 -18.22
CA ILE A 501 46.50 3.35 -16.84
C ILE A 501 47.93 3.01 -16.51
N ASP A 502 48.35 1.78 -16.79
CA ASP A 502 49.71 1.30 -16.47
C ASP A 502 50.77 2.17 -17.17
N GLU A 503 50.53 2.52 -18.44
CA GLU A 503 51.37 3.45 -19.21
C GLU A 503 51.41 4.86 -18.58
N ALA A 504 50.26 5.39 -18.16
CA ALA A 504 50.16 6.72 -17.57
C ALA A 504 50.83 6.80 -16.18
N VAL A 505 50.74 5.72 -15.38
CA VAL A 505 51.46 5.60 -14.11
C VAL A 505 52.96 5.50 -14.35
N ALA A 506 53.42 4.66 -15.28
CA ALA A 506 54.83 4.50 -15.60
C ALA A 506 55.49 5.80 -16.12
N THR A 507 54.72 6.62 -16.83
CA THR A 507 55.17 7.92 -17.36
C THR A 507 54.99 9.08 -16.38
N GLY A 508 54.43 8.85 -15.19
CA GLY A 508 54.19 9.90 -14.18
C GLY A 508 53.16 10.95 -14.61
N ARG A 509 52.28 10.63 -15.56
CA ARG A 509 51.23 11.54 -16.06
C ARG A 509 50.01 11.62 -15.12
N LEU A 510 49.81 10.61 -14.29
CA LEU A 510 48.75 10.60 -13.29
C LEU A 510 49.23 11.19 -11.97
N THR A 511 48.42 12.05 -11.37
CA THR A 511 48.71 12.68 -10.07
C THR A 511 48.66 11.70 -8.90
N GLU A 512 47.75 10.72 -8.97
CA GLU A 512 47.57 9.67 -7.97
C GLU A 512 47.36 8.32 -8.65
N ASP A 513 47.90 7.25 -8.04
CA ASP A 513 47.69 5.89 -8.53
C ASP A 513 46.23 5.45 -8.27
N PRO A 514 45.47 5.09 -9.31
CA PRO A 514 44.11 4.59 -9.17
C PRO A 514 43.99 3.35 -8.26
N ALA A 515 45.05 2.55 -8.14
CA ALA A 515 45.08 1.38 -7.26
C ALA A 515 44.99 1.78 -5.78
N VAL A 516 45.63 2.89 -5.39
CA VAL A 516 45.56 3.43 -4.02
C VAL A 516 44.16 3.94 -3.72
N THR A 517 43.55 4.66 -4.67
CA THR A 517 42.17 5.13 -4.55
C THR A 517 41.21 3.94 -4.37
N TYR A 518 41.37 2.89 -5.18
CA TYR A 518 40.57 1.67 -5.06
C TYR A 518 40.73 1.01 -3.69
N ALA A 519 41.97 0.79 -3.23
CA ALA A 519 42.24 0.11 -1.97
C ALA A 519 41.65 0.85 -0.76
N ASN A 520 41.70 2.19 -0.77
CA ASN A 520 41.23 3.02 0.35
C ASN A 520 39.70 3.18 0.39
N HIS A 521 39.03 3.11 -0.76
CA HIS A 521 37.63 3.52 -0.88
C HIS A 521 36.68 2.44 -1.39
N MET A 522 37.19 1.30 -1.84
CA MET A 522 36.37 0.15 -2.23
C MET A 522 35.40 -0.22 -1.10
N VAL A 523 34.15 -0.41 -1.48
CA VAL A 523 33.15 -0.98 -0.59
C VAL A 523 33.07 -2.48 -0.82
N LEU A 524 32.98 -3.21 0.28
CA LEU A 524 32.83 -4.66 0.26
C LEU A 524 31.52 -5.03 0.95
N PRO A 525 30.89 -6.11 0.48
CA PRO A 525 29.78 -6.70 1.21
C PRO A 525 30.29 -7.28 2.53
N LEU A 526 29.75 -6.79 3.63
CA LEU A 526 29.80 -7.44 4.92
C LEU A 526 28.52 -8.27 5.07
N HIS A 527 28.72 -9.58 5.21
CA HIS A 527 27.65 -10.51 5.54
C HIS A 527 27.52 -10.59 7.05
N VAL A 528 26.50 -9.93 7.58
CA VAL A 528 26.28 -9.85 9.02
C VAL A 528 25.12 -10.77 9.39
N VAL A 529 25.42 -11.76 10.24
CA VAL A 529 24.50 -12.60 11.01
C VAL A 529 23.40 -13.32 10.22
N CYS A 530 23.31 -14.62 10.47
CA CYS A 530 22.22 -15.46 10.03
C CYS A 530 21.00 -15.25 10.93
N THR A 531 19.88 -14.77 10.39
CA THR A 531 18.66 -14.50 11.18
C THR A 531 17.44 -15.19 10.58
N GLY A 532 16.42 -15.43 11.41
CA GLY A 532 15.16 -15.95 10.91
C GLY A 532 14.38 -14.94 10.05
N PRO A 533 13.41 -15.41 9.26
CA PRO A 533 12.67 -14.58 8.30
C PRO A 533 11.98 -13.34 8.89
N GLN A 534 11.45 -13.45 10.11
CA GLN A 534 10.75 -12.35 10.76
C GLN A 534 11.72 -11.34 11.37
N THR A 535 12.81 -11.82 11.99
CA THR A 535 13.92 -10.99 12.48
C THR A 535 14.50 -10.14 11.34
N LEU A 536 14.73 -10.76 10.16
CA LEU A 536 15.17 -10.04 8.95
C LEU A 536 14.19 -8.95 8.52
N LYS A 537 12.87 -9.21 8.64
CA LYS A 537 11.83 -8.25 8.28
C LYS A 537 11.86 -7.03 9.19
N GLU A 538 12.06 -7.21 10.50
CA GLU A 538 12.16 -6.10 11.44
C GLU A 538 13.46 -5.31 11.30
N MET A 539 14.58 -5.98 11.03
CA MET A 539 15.84 -5.31 10.68
C MET A 539 15.70 -4.40 9.45
N ARG A 540 14.85 -4.76 8.47
CA ARG A 540 14.55 -3.88 7.34
C ARG A 540 13.77 -2.63 7.73
N LEU A 541 12.90 -2.72 8.75
CA LEU A 541 12.15 -1.56 9.25
C LEU A 541 13.07 -0.62 10.04
N LYS A 542 14.00 -1.18 10.83
CA LYS A 542 15.00 -0.43 11.61
C LYS A 542 16.25 0.00 10.81
N ARG A 543 16.30 -0.23 9.50
CA ARG A 543 17.50 0.01 8.67
C ARG A 543 18.05 1.44 8.77
N ILE A 544 17.18 2.45 8.90
CA ILE A 544 17.59 3.86 8.94
C ILE A 544 18.26 4.15 10.28
N GLU A 545 17.61 3.76 11.37
CA GLU A 545 18.12 3.86 12.75
C GLU A 545 19.48 3.15 12.91
N VAL A 546 19.64 1.95 12.32
CA VAL A 546 20.92 1.22 12.31
C VAL A 546 22.00 2.02 11.57
N LEU A 547 21.71 2.54 10.37
CA LEU A 547 22.69 3.31 9.61
C LEU A 547 23.05 4.64 10.29
N GLU A 548 22.09 5.29 10.92
CA GLU A 548 22.31 6.51 11.72
C GLU A 548 23.20 6.22 12.92
N THR A 549 22.95 5.11 13.63
CA THR A 549 23.75 4.68 14.77
C THR A 549 25.19 4.36 14.35
N VAL A 550 25.37 3.70 13.21
CA VAL A 550 26.70 3.43 12.63
C VAL A 550 27.42 4.74 12.30
N ALA A 551 26.73 5.68 11.64
CA ALA A 551 27.30 6.98 11.28
C ALA A 551 27.80 7.78 12.50
N VAL A 552 27.13 7.64 13.66
CA VAL A 552 27.60 8.24 14.92
C VAL A 552 28.90 7.58 15.41
N HIS A 553 29.04 6.26 15.27
CA HIS A 553 30.22 5.52 15.74
C HIS A 553 31.44 5.65 14.81
N THR A 554 31.22 5.74 13.49
CA THR A 554 32.28 5.80 12.48
C THR A 554 32.69 7.24 12.11
N GLY A 555 31.92 8.24 12.53
CA GLY A 555 32.12 9.64 12.12
C GLY A 555 31.73 9.86 10.65
N PRO A 556 32.15 10.99 10.04
CA PRO A 556 31.82 11.30 8.65
C PRO A 556 32.48 10.30 7.68
N CYS A 557 31.73 9.28 7.24
CA CYS A 557 32.17 8.35 6.21
C CYS A 557 32.18 9.01 4.83
N THR A 558 33.24 8.77 4.04
CA THR A 558 33.31 9.11 2.61
C THR A 558 32.17 8.48 1.81
N ILE A 559 31.82 7.24 2.14
CA ILE A 559 30.69 6.50 1.54
C ILE A 559 29.88 5.95 2.70
N ALA A 560 28.64 6.43 2.85
CA ALA A 560 27.76 5.92 3.89
C ALA A 560 27.49 4.42 3.66
N PRO A 561 27.58 3.58 4.71
CA PRO A 561 27.19 2.18 4.59
C PRO A 561 25.72 2.07 4.18
N PHE A 562 25.38 1.05 3.41
CA PHE A 562 24.01 0.83 2.98
C PHE A 562 23.65 -0.65 2.89
N PHE A 563 22.40 -0.96 3.21
CA PHE A 563 21.86 -2.32 3.03
C PHE A 563 21.74 -2.64 1.54
N ASP A 564 22.30 -3.79 1.14
CA ASP A 564 22.01 -4.39 -0.16
C ASP A 564 20.74 -5.24 -0.05
N LEU A 565 19.71 -4.82 -0.78
CA LEU A 565 18.39 -5.45 -0.80
C LEU A 565 18.17 -6.26 -2.09
N SER A 566 19.25 -6.63 -2.79
CA SER A 566 19.21 -7.58 -3.90
C SER A 566 18.36 -8.82 -3.54
N PRO A 567 17.66 -9.41 -4.52
CA PRO A 567 16.67 -10.45 -4.26
C PRO A 567 17.26 -11.75 -3.65
N GLU A 568 18.53 -12.03 -3.91
CA GLU A 568 19.25 -13.24 -3.46
C GLU A 568 19.41 -13.33 -1.92
N PRO A 569 19.94 -12.32 -1.19
CA PRO A 569 20.04 -12.37 0.27
C PRO A 569 18.68 -12.43 1.00
N LYS A 570 17.56 -12.14 0.33
CA LYS A 570 16.22 -12.24 0.94
C LYS A 570 15.81 -13.68 1.25
N GLN A 571 16.31 -14.65 0.49
CA GLN A 571 15.91 -16.04 0.62
C GLN A 571 16.77 -16.80 1.64
N TRP A 572 18.03 -16.37 1.80
CA TRP A 572 18.97 -17.02 2.70
C TRP A 572 18.92 -16.50 4.14
N GLY A 573 18.23 -15.40 4.47
CA GLY A 573 18.17 -14.92 5.86
C GLY A 573 19.45 -14.21 6.34
N VAL A 574 20.27 -13.73 5.40
CA VAL A 574 21.53 -13.02 5.69
C VAL A 574 21.33 -11.52 5.49
N ILE A 575 21.85 -10.71 6.43
CA ILE A 575 21.88 -9.27 6.27
C ILE A 575 23.16 -8.91 5.52
N ARG A 576 23.01 -8.41 4.29
CA ARG A 576 24.12 -7.89 3.50
C ARG A 576 24.17 -6.38 3.64
N VAL A 577 25.25 -5.88 4.20
CA VAL A 577 25.51 -4.44 4.28
C VAL A 577 26.78 -4.15 3.51
N ILE A 578 26.72 -3.17 2.61
CA ILE A 578 27.87 -2.73 1.83
C ILE A 578 28.49 -1.55 2.56
N ALA A 579 29.77 -1.67 2.90
CA ALA A 579 30.51 -0.66 3.66
C ALA A 579 31.99 -0.66 3.27
N GLN A 580 32.70 0.42 3.58
CA GLN A 580 34.16 0.45 3.45
C GLN A 580 34.78 -0.49 4.50
N ARG A 581 35.91 -1.12 4.16
CA ARG A 581 36.56 -2.10 5.04
C ARG A 581 36.85 -1.58 6.45
N LYS A 582 37.19 -0.30 6.58
CA LYS A 582 37.43 0.37 7.86
C LYS A 582 36.20 0.45 8.78
N ASP A 583 34.99 0.39 8.21
CA ASP A 583 33.72 0.54 8.94
C ASP A 583 33.11 -0.82 9.31
N HIS A 584 33.72 -1.93 8.88
CA HIS A 584 33.16 -3.29 9.04
C HIS A 584 33.00 -3.68 10.51
N ASP A 585 33.98 -3.39 11.37
CA ASP A 585 33.96 -3.80 12.78
C ASP A 585 32.84 -3.06 13.56
N ALA A 586 32.73 -1.75 13.37
CA ALA A 586 31.69 -0.94 14.01
C ALA A 586 30.29 -1.37 13.54
N LEU A 587 30.14 -1.64 12.24
CA LEU A 587 28.90 -2.10 11.65
C LEU A 587 28.49 -3.47 12.17
N GLN A 588 29.43 -4.40 12.32
CA GLN A 588 29.17 -5.72 12.87
C GLN A 588 28.64 -5.63 14.31
N LEU A 589 29.22 -4.74 15.13
CA LEU A 589 28.80 -4.54 16.53
C LEU A 589 27.37 -3.97 16.63
N VAL A 590 27.07 -2.91 15.87
CA VAL A 590 25.74 -2.27 15.90
C VAL A 590 24.64 -3.22 15.39
N VAL A 591 24.92 -3.95 14.30
CA VAL A 591 23.97 -4.91 13.76
C VAL A 591 23.76 -6.08 14.73
N ALA A 592 24.82 -6.61 15.35
CA ALA A 592 24.71 -7.67 16.35
C ALA A 592 23.86 -7.25 17.56
N SER A 593 24.07 -6.04 18.09
CA SER A 593 23.26 -5.49 19.19
C SER A 593 21.78 -5.38 18.81
N THR A 594 21.49 -4.82 17.63
CA THR A 594 20.10 -4.62 17.18
C THR A 594 19.36 -5.93 16.95
N VAL A 595 20.06 -6.94 16.40
CA VAL A 595 19.51 -8.29 16.22
C VAL A 595 19.23 -8.94 17.59
N GLY A 596 20.14 -8.77 18.56
CA GLY A 596 19.95 -9.25 19.93
C GLY A 596 18.67 -8.71 20.59
N ASP A 597 18.41 -7.40 20.44
CA ASP A 597 17.20 -6.76 20.97
C ASP A 597 15.91 -7.35 20.36
N ILE A 598 15.92 -7.59 19.04
CA ILE A 598 14.78 -8.19 18.34
C ILE A 598 14.55 -9.64 18.80
N GLN A 599 15.62 -10.42 18.93
CA GLN A 599 15.54 -11.81 19.38
C GLN A 599 15.00 -11.90 20.81
N GLN A 600 15.40 -10.99 21.70
CA GLN A 600 14.89 -10.93 23.07
C GLN A 600 13.37 -10.67 23.10
N GLN A 601 12.86 -9.81 22.22
CA GLN A 601 11.41 -9.57 22.10
C GLN A 601 10.63 -10.83 21.69
N TYR A 602 11.18 -11.65 20.79
CA TYR A 602 10.53 -12.91 20.40
C TYR A 602 10.57 -13.97 21.50
N LYS A 603 11.64 -14.02 22.31
CA LYS A 603 11.74 -14.93 23.46
C LYS A 603 10.64 -14.66 24.49
N GLU A 604 10.26 -13.39 24.69
CA GLU A 604 9.24 -12.98 25.65
C GLU A 604 7.79 -13.09 25.11
N GLN A 605 7.62 -13.45 23.84
CA GLN A 605 6.31 -13.48 23.18
C GLN A 605 5.44 -14.66 23.65
N THR A 606 4.16 -14.38 23.90
CA THR A 606 3.15 -15.40 24.27
C THR A 606 1.90 -15.26 23.41
N LYS A 607 1.23 -16.38 23.06
CA LYS A 607 -0.03 -16.34 22.30
C LYS A 607 -1.07 -17.30 22.85
N GLU A 608 -2.32 -16.90 22.71
CA GLU A 608 -3.49 -17.63 23.18
C GLU A 608 -4.11 -18.46 22.05
N PHE A 609 -4.38 -19.74 22.32
CA PHE A 609 -4.92 -20.71 21.36
C PHE A 609 -6.13 -21.45 21.94
N SER A 610 -7.13 -21.73 21.11
CA SER A 610 -8.28 -22.58 21.48
C SER A 610 -7.88 -24.05 21.48
N LEU A 611 -8.31 -24.82 22.48
CA LEU A 611 -7.90 -26.23 22.67
C LEU A 611 -8.67 -27.23 21.81
N THR A 612 -9.88 -26.89 21.37
CA THR A 612 -10.64 -27.70 20.41
C THR A 612 -11.22 -26.80 19.32
N ASN A 613 -11.87 -27.42 18.31
CA ASN A 613 -12.66 -26.72 17.29
C ASN A 613 -13.50 -25.62 17.96
N GLU A 614 -13.73 -24.50 17.27
CA GLU A 614 -14.19 -23.16 17.72
C GLU A 614 -15.36 -23.06 18.75
N GLN A 615 -15.86 -24.18 19.27
CA GLN A 615 -16.98 -24.35 20.17
C GLN A 615 -16.62 -24.79 21.61
N ASP A 616 -15.40 -25.24 21.96
CA ASP A 616 -15.01 -25.30 23.39
C ASP A 616 -14.33 -24.01 23.83
N TRP A 617 -14.76 -23.50 24.97
CA TRP A 617 -14.37 -22.20 25.50
C TRP A 617 -13.04 -22.23 26.29
N THR A 618 -12.29 -23.34 26.27
CA THR A 618 -11.01 -23.49 26.97
C THR A 618 -9.84 -23.09 26.05
N ARG A 619 -8.97 -22.19 26.53
CA ARG A 619 -7.87 -21.58 25.77
C ARG A 619 -6.54 -21.79 26.51
N ALA A 620 -5.45 -22.03 25.80
CA ALA A 620 -4.11 -22.17 26.37
C ALA A 620 -3.20 -21.01 25.92
N VAL A 621 -2.34 -20.54 26.82
CA VAL A 621 -1.34 -19.51 26.56
C VAL A 621 0.02 -20.19 26.42
N ILE A 622 0.59 -20.09 25.23
CA ILE A 622 1.82 -20.78 24.86
C ILE A 622 2.96 -19.74 24.74
N GLY A 623 4.10 -20.05 25.36
CA GLY A 623 5.35 -19.29 25.28
C GLY A 623 6.39 -19.95 24.36
N ALA A 624 7.65 -19.58 24.53
CA ALA A 624 8.78 -20.23 23.85
C ALA A 624 8.81 -21.74 24.12
N GLY A 625 9.32 -22.50 23.15
CA GLY A 625 9.45 -23.95 23.17
C GLY A 625 8.13 -24.72 23.10
N GLY A 626 6.98 -24.05 22.94
CA GLY A 626 5.66 -24.69 23.06
C GLY A 626 5.21 -24.88 24.52
N THR A 627 5.86 -24.21 25.47
CA THR A 627 5.53 -24.31 26.89
C THR A 627 4.16 -23.71 27.20
N VAL A 628 3.29 -24.51 27.82
CA VAL A 628 1.98 -24.03 28.30
C VAL A 628 2.20 -23.23 29.57
N GLN A 629 2.08 -21.91 29.48
CA GLN A 629 2.26 -21.01 30.62
C GLN A 629 0.98 -20.90 31.47
N GLN A 630 -0.19 -20.94 30.82
CA GLN A 630 -1.48 -20.81 31.50
C GLN A 630 -2.62 -21.45 30.71
N MET A 631 -3.54 -22.10 31.41
CA MET A 631 -4.84 -22.55 30.89
C MET A 631 -5.93 -21.57 31.32
N ILE A 632 -6.74 -21.11 30.37
CA ILE A 632 -7.86 -20.18 30.55
C ILE A 632 -9.15 -20.95 30.30
N MET A 633 -9.92 -21.15 31.36
CA MET A 633 -11.18 -21.88 31.30
C MET A 633 -12.32 -21.02 30.70
N PRO A 634 -13.44 -21.64 30.26
CA PRO A 634 -14.60 -20.94 29.69
C PRO A 634 -15.11 -19.72 30.47
N TYR A 635 -15.01 -19.80 31.79
CA TYR A 635 -15.46 -18.81 32.77
C TYR A 635 -14.39 -17.79 33.17
N GLN A 636 -13.18 -17.86 32.60
CA GLN A 636 -12.06 -16.97 32.90
C GLN A 636 -11.82 -15.97 31.77
N PHE A 637 -11.67 -14.68 32.12
CA PHE A 637 -11.36 -13.61 31.19
C PHE A 637 -10.04 -12.93 31.57
N ARG A 638 -9.25 -12.53 30.56
CA ARG A 638 -8.06 -11.68 30.72
C ARG A 638 -8.33 -10.23 30.30
N SER A 639 -9.40 -9.97 29.57
CA SER A 639 -9.72 -8.67 28.99
C SER A 639 -10.90 -8.00 29.68
N VAL A 640 -10.73 -6.72 29.99
CA VAL A 640 -11.69 -5.87 30.69
C VAL A 640 -12.02 -4.66 29.80
N ILE A 641 -13.31 -4.40 29.59
CA ILE A 641 -13.84 -3.22 28.92
C ILE A 641 -13.98 -2.08 29.93
N VAL A 642 -13.36 -0.96 29.65
CA VAL A 642 -13.43 0.26 30.44
C VAL A 642 -14.38 1.23 29.76
N VAL A 643 -15.32 1.81 30.50
CA VAL A 643 -16.25 2.83 30.01
C VAL A 643 -16.14 4.04 30.94
N SER A 644 -15.71 5.19 30.40
CA SER A 644 -15.69 6.46 31.12
C SER A 644 -16.71 7.42 30.52
N ASN A 645 -17.47 8.09 31.38
CA ASN A 645 -18.47 9.09 30.99
C ASN A 645 -17.93 10.53 31.05
N SER A 646 -16.63 10.72 31.34
CA SER A 646 -16.01 12.05 31.42
C SER A 646 -15.17 12.37 30.17
N GLU A 647 -15.29 13.59 29.64
CA GLU A 647 -14.44 14.09 28.53
C GLU A 647 -13.00 14.40 28.98
N SER A 648 -12.74 14.47 30.29
CA SER A 648 -11.45 14.90 30.84
C SER A 648 -10.41 13.78 31.09
N GLU A 649 -10.77 12.52 30.83
CA GLU A 649 -9.92 11.36 31.13
C GLU A 649 -9.26 10.79 29.87
N SER A 650 -7.91 10.80 29.83
CA SER A 650 -7.17 10.23 28.70
C SER A 650 -7.00 8.71 28.84
N PRO A 651 -6.93 7.96 27.71
CA PRO A 651 -6.65 6.53 27.72
C PRO A 651 -5.39 6.14 28.48
N GLU A 652 -4.34 6.98 28.48
CA GLU A 652 -3.10 6.68 29.22
C GLU A 652 -3.32 6.74 30.73
N LYS A 653 -4.05 7.74 31.24
CA LYS A 653 -4.33 7.87 32.69
C LYS A 653 -5.10 6.68 33.24
N ILE A 654 -6.14 6.25 32.53
CA ILE A 654 -6.95 5.08 32.90
C ILE A 654 -6.09 3.80 32.87
N THR A 655 -5.25 3.65 31.85
CA THR A 655 -4.35 2.50 31.72
C THR A 655 -3.34 2.45 32.87
N SER A 656 -2.73 3.57 33.25
CA SER A 656 -1.81 3.66 34.38
C SER A 656 -2.49 3.35 35.73
N CYS A 657 -3.75 3.77 35.93
CA CYS A 657 -4.51 3.38 37.12
C CYS A 657 -4.77 1.87 37.18
N LEU A 658 -5.05 1.24 36.04
CA LEU A 658 -5.35 -0.17 35.92
C LEU A 658 -4.12 -1.09 36.05
N GLN A 659 -2.91 -0.55 35.83
CA GLN A 659 -1.64 -1.26 36.06
C GLN A 659 -1.41 -1.60 37.55
N LYS A 660 -2.07 -0.91 38.49
CA LYS A 660 -1.96 -1.22 39.94
C LYS A 660 -2.51 -2.60 40.31
N TYR A 661 -3.44 -3.13 39.51
CA TYR A 661 -4.13 -4.39 39.79
C TYR A 661 -3.50 -5.60 39.06
N GLY A 662 -2.54 -5.36 38.16
CA GLY A 662 -1.83 -6.41 37.42
C GLY A 662 -1.07 -5.90 36.19
N LYS A 663 -0.27 -6.77 35.55
CA LYS A 663 0.56 -6.39 34.39
C LYS A 663 -0.31 -6.35 33.13
N VAL A 664 -0.62 -5.13 32.68
CA VAL A 664 -1.36 -4.89 31.43
C VAL A 664 -0.49 -5.21 30.21
N LYS A 665 -0.95 -6.12 29.34
CA LYS A 665 -0.26 -6.49 28.08
C LYS A 665 -0.63 -5.59 26.92
N THR A 666 -1.93 -5.29 26.75
CA THR A 666 -2.39 -4.45 25.63
C THR A 666 -3.60 -3.62 26.04
N THR A 667 -3.65 -2.37 25.57
CA THR A 667 -4.83 -1.50 25.66
C THR A 667 -5.28 -1.15 24.24
N LYS A 668 -6.54 -1.42 23.90
CA LYS A 668 -7.14 -1.09 22.59
C LYS A 668 -8.31 -0.13 22.77
N MET A 669 -8.33 0.95 22.00
CA MET A 669 -9.46 1.88 21.97
C MET A 669 -10.58 1.32 21.08
N MET A 670 -11.80 1.24 21.60
CA MET A 670 -12.92 0.60 20.91
C MET A 670 -13.80 1.60 20.14
N ARG A 671 -14.17 2.74 20.76
CA ARG A 671 -14.93 3.87 20.16
C ARG A 671 -14.76 5.16 20.98
N ASN A 672 -14.87 6.31 20.33
CA ASN A 672 -14.89 7.64 20.96
C ASN A 672 -16.03 8.47 20.32
N ASP A 673 -17.21 8.47 20.95
CA ASP A 673 -18.39 9.23 20.51
C ASP A 673 -18.86 10.13 21.67
N ALA A 674 -19.81 11.05 21.45
CA ALA A 674 -20.39 11.98 22.43
C ALA A 674 -21.02 11.33 23.71
N ASN A 675 -20.94 10.01 23.85
CA ASN A 675 -21.41 9.21 24.99
C ASN A 675 -20.25 8.63 25.86
N GLY A 676 -19.00 9.07 25.67
CA GLY A 676 -17.86 8.73 26.54
C GLY A 676 -16.83 7.75 25.96
N LEU A 677 -15.69 7.63 26.64
CA LEU A 677 -14.50 6.86 26.24
C LEU A 677 -14.66 5.35 26.51
N ARG A 678 -14.38 4.50 25.52
CA ARG A 678 -14.38 3.02 25.68
C ARG A 678 -13.04 2.37 25.31
N LEU A 679 -12.45 1.66 26.27
CA LEU A 679 -11.17 0.94 26.14
C LEU A 679 -11.36 -0.56 26.38
N CYS A 680 -10.48 -1.38 25.82
CA CYS A 680 -10.33 -2.80 26.12
C CYS A 680 -8.90 -3.03 26.63
N VAL A 681 -8.76 -3.41 27.90
CA VAL A 681 -7.49 -3.62 28.60
C VAL A 681 -7.30 -5.11 28.86
N THR A 682 -6.19 -5.68 28.42
CA THR A 682 -5.89 -7.12 28.57
C THR A 682 -4.75 -7.33 29.57
N TYR A 683 -4.98 -8.13 30.61
CA TYR A 683 -4.01 -8.45 31.67
C TYR A 683 -3.18 -9.71 31.36
N SER A 684 -2.08 -9.85 32.09
CA SER A 684 -1.17 -10.99 31.97
C SER A 684 -1.71 -12.26 32.58
N THR A 685 -2.64 -12.21 33.54
CA THR A 685 -3.32 -13.40 34.08
C THR A 685 -4.82 -13.15 34.25
N ALA A 686 -5.63 -14.21 34.20
CA ALA A 686 -7.08 -14.10 34.46
C ALA A 686 -7.39 -13.65 35.90
N SER A 687 -6.52 -13.98 36.84
CA SER A 687 -6.62 -13.58 38.25
C SER A 687 -6.45 -12.07 38.44
N GLU A 688 -5.50 -11.45 37.72
CA GLU A 688 -5.31 -9.99 37.70
C GLU A 688 -6.50 -9.25 37.11
N ALA A 689 -7.07 -9.75 36.01
CA ALA A 689 -8.27 -9.16 35.42
C ALA A 689 -9.49 -9.24 36.37
N LYS A 690 -9.66 -10.36 37.08
CA LYS A 690 -10.70 -10.51 38.12
C LYS A 690 -10.48 -9.54 39.28
N ARG A 691 -9.24 -9.37 39.73
CA ARG A 691 -8.88 -8.43 40.81
C ARG A 691 -9.20 -6.99 40.43
N ALA A 692 -8.83 -6.58 39.21
CA ALA A 692 -9.13 -5.25 38.69
C ALA A 692 -10.63 -4.95 38.67
N ILE A 693 -11.50 -5.89 38.33
CA ILE A 693 -12.96 -5.66 38.35
C ILE A 693 -13.51 -5.59 39.79
N LYS A 694 -12.96 -6.38 40.71
CA LYS A 694 -13.47 -6.47 42.08
C LYS A 694 -13.06 -5.28 42.96
N GLU A 695 -11.85 -4.77 42.76
CA GLU A 695 -11.23 -3.78 43.64
C GLU A 695 -11.23 -2.35 43.08
N PHE A 696 -11.51 -2.17 41.79
CA PHE A 696 -11.51 -0.85 41.16
C PHE A 696 -12.81 -0.10 41.47
N ASP A 697 -12.67 1.00 42.21
CA ASP A 697 -13.77 1.89 42.53
C ASP A 697 -13.50 3.29 41.96
N SER A 698 -14.42 3.79 41.13
CA SER A 698 -14.37 5.12 40.56
C SER A 698 -15.79 5.61 40.20
N PRO A 699 -16.12 6.88 40.49
CA PRO A 699 -17.44 7.44 40.17
C PRO A 699 -17.63 7.68 38.66
N THR A 700 -16.55 7.86 37.90
CA THR A 700 -16.57 8.24 36.47
C THR A 700 -16.27 7.07 35.53
N VAL A 701 -15.53 6.06 36.01
CA VAL A 701 -15.03 4.94 35.21
C VAL A 701 -15.62 3.63 35.69
N ARG A 702 -16.20 2.86 34.77
CA ARG A 702 -16.73 1.52 35.04
C ARG A 702 -15.99 0.45 34.24
N LEU A 703 -15.70 -0.65 34.90
CA LEU A 703 -15.07 -1.83 34.31
C LEU A 703 -16.09 -2.95 34.10
N TYR A 704 -16.00 -3.63 32.97
CA TYR A 704 -16.82 -4.78 32.62
C TYR A 704 -15.96 -5.89 32.05
N PRO A 705 -16.24 -7.18 32.31
CA PRO A 705 -15.58 -8.24 31.57
C PRO A 705 -15.96 -8.16 30.08
N GLN A 706 -15.02 -8.44 29.18
CA GLN A 706 -15.30 -8.45 27.74
C GLN A 706 -16.28 -9.60 27.41
N LYS A 707 -17.52 -9.26 27.06
CA LYS A 707 -18.65 -10.21 26.91
C LYS A 707 -18.38 -11.34 25.90
N GLY A 708 -18.37 -12.58 26.41
CA GLY A 708 -18.99 -13.75 25.78
C GLY A 708 -20.27 -14.08 26.56
N GLN A 709 -21.40 -14.21 25.84
CA GLN A 709 -22.81 -14.44 26.26
C GLN A 709 -23.13 -14.54 27.78
N GLN A 710 -24.00 -13.62 28.27
CA GLN A 710 -24.55 -13.65 29.63
C GLN A 710 -25.42 -14.89 29.86
N PHE A 711 -25.22 -15.62 30.96
CA PHE A 711 -26.03 -16.77 31.32
C PHE A 711 -27.37 -16.31 31.91
N THR A 712 -28.49 -16.77 31.34
CA THR A 712 -29.84 -16.40 31.77
C THR A 712 -30.68 -17.64 32.04
N LEU A 713 -31.29 -17.70 33.22
CA LEU A 713 -32.28 -18.70 33.60
C LEU A 713 -33.70 -18.16 33.40
N ARG A 714 -34.64 -19.05 33.12
CA ARG A 714 -36.09 -18.81 33.03
C ARG A 714 -36.76 -19.59 34.15
N LEU A 715 -37.57 -18.91 34.94
CA LEU A 715 -38.39 -19.46 36.02
C LEU A 715 -39.86 -19.41 35.59
N GLU A 716 -40.61 -20.51 35.72
CA GLU A 716 -42.06 -20.58 35.46
C GLU A 716 -42.84 -21.27 36.59
N TRP A 717 -44.05 -20.80 36.90
CA TRP A 717 -44.99 -21.47 37.82
C TRP A 717 -46.46 -21.21 37.43
N GLU A 718 -47.40 -22.01 37.95
CA GLU A 718 -48.80 -22.04 37.50
C GLU A 718 -49.65 -20.89 38.07
N ARG A 719 -50.56 -20.35 37.25
CA ARG A 719 -51.44 -19.21 37.58
C ARG A 719 -52.94 -19.58 37.69
N ARG A 720 -53.44 -20.55 36.91
CA ARG A 720 -54.85 -21.02 36.89
C ARG A 720 -54.94 -22.50 36.46
N GLU A 721 -55.95 -23.25 36.89
CA GLU A 721 -56.20 -24.67 36.50
C GLU A 721 -56.88 -24.82 35.12
N ARG A 722 -56.77 -25.99 34.46
CA ARG A 722 -57.22 -26.23 33.07
C ARG A 722 -58.71 -26.62 32.98
N ALA A 723 -59.51 -25.94 32.16
CA ALA A 723 -60.92 -26.30 31.90
C ALA A 723 -61.11 -27.44 30.86
N THR A 724 -62.10 -28.32 31.06
CA THR A 724 -62.49 -29.47 30.19
C THR A 724 -63.63 -29.13 29.22
N HIS A 725 -63.70 -29.81 28.07
CA HIS A 725 -64.83 -29.73 27.13
C HIS A 725 -65.23 -31.12 26.63
N ALA A 726 -66.42 -31.27 26.05
CA ALA A 726 -66.88 -32.53 25.46
C ALA A 726 -67.36 -32.34 24.01
N SER A 727 -67.16 -33.35 23.17
CA SER A 727 -67.64 -33.34 21.79
C SER A 727 -68.41 -34.63 21.47
N LEU A 728 -69.54 -34.48 20.79
CA LEU A 728 -70.36 -35.58 20.27
C LEU A 728 -70.07 -35.70 18.77
N SER A 729 -69.67 -36.88 18.31
CA SER A 729 -69.46 -37.16 16.89
C SER A 729 -70.50 -38.14 16.36
N PHE A 730 -71.08 -37.80 15.21
CA PHE A 730 -72.12 -38.56 14.53
C PHE A 730 -71.61 -39.10 13.18
N ASP A 731 -72.19 -40.21 12.74
CA ASP A 731 -71.77 -40.89 11.51
C ASP A 731 -72.12 -40.09 10.23
N SER A 732 -73.11 -39.20 10.29
CA SER A 732 -73.48 -38.31 9.18
C SER A 732 -73.80 -36.88 9.65
N PRO A 733 -73.54 -35.85 8.83
CA PRO A 733 -73.96 -34.47 9.12
C PRO A 733 -75.47 -34.31 9.30
N GLN A 734 -76.27 -35.15 8.64
CA GLN A 734 -77.72 -35.18 8.78
C GLN A 734 -78.12 -35.64 10.18
N HIS A 735 -77.48 -36.70 10.70
CA HIS A 735 -77.71 -37.18 12.07
C HIS A 735 -77.28 -36.15 13.13
N CYS A 736 -76.19 -35.42 12.89
CA CYS A 736 -75.72 -34.34 13.76
C CYS A 736 -76.73 -33.17 13.85
N ASN A 737 -77.30 -32.76 12.71
CA ASN A 737 -78.31 -31.72 12.68
C ASN A 737 -79.63 -32.16 13.34
N THR A 738 -80.06 -33.40 13.12
CA THR A 738 -81.23 -33.96 13.82
C THR A 738 -81.00 -34.00 15.33
N ALA A 739 -79.83 -34.45 15.78
CA ALA A 739 -79.47 -34.47 17.20
C ALA A 739 -79.41 -33.07 17.84
N LEU A 740 -78.93 -32.05 17.11
CA LEU A 740 -78.94 -30.66 17.60
C LEU A 740 -80.37 -30.13 17.77
N MET A 741 -81.28 -30.50 16.87
CA MET A 741 -82.69 -30.13 16.98
C MET A 741 -83.38 -30.82 18.17
N GLU A 742 -83.07 -32.09 18.44
CA GLU A 742 -83.64 -32.83 19.57
C GLU A 742 -83.06 -32.42 20.95
N LEU A 743 -81.77 -32.07 21.02
CA LEU A 743 -81.11 -31.63 22.25
C LEU A 743 -81.31 -30.13 22.55
N GLY A 744 -81.53 -29.32 21.52
CA GLY A 744 -81.55 -27.85 21.61
C GLY A 744 -80.17 -27.22 21.86
N PHE A 745 -80.12 -25.89 21.95
CA PHE A 745 -78.87 -25.13 22.19
C PHE A 745 -78.32 -25.29 23.63
N SER A 746 -79.08 -25.95 24.51
CA SER A 746 -78.63 -26.29 25.86
C SER A 746 -79.43 -27.42 26.48
N ILE A 747 -78.75 -28.30 27.21
CA ILE A 747 -79.32 -29.40 27.99
C ILE A 747 -79.20 -29.06 29.47
N ALA A 748 -80.29 -29.26 30.23
CA ALA A 748 -80.26 -29.23 31.68
C ALA A 748 -79.85 -30.62 32.20
N TYR A 749 -78.77 -30.69 32.97
CA TYR A 749 -78.27 -31.91 33.58
C TYR A 749 -77.85 -31.63 35.02
N MET A 750 -78.36 -32.41 35.99
CA MET A 750 -78.15 -32.19 37.43
C MET A 750 -78.45 -30.75 37.90
N GLY A 751 -79.47 -30.08 37.31
CA GLY A 751 -79.85 -28.70 37.64
C GLY A 751 -79.03 -27.60 36.93
N PHE A 752 -77.98 -27.96 36.18
CA PHE A 752 -77.12 -27.00 35.47
C PHE A 752 -77.32 -27.04 33.96
N LYS A 753 -77.12 -25.89 33.30
CA LYS A 753 -77.37 -25.70 31.88
C LYS A 753 -76.07 -25.88 31.08
N ILE A 754 -75.93 -27.00 30.37
CA ILE A 754 -74.79 -27.28 29.49
C ILE A 754 -75.12 -26.77 28.09
N LYS A 755 -74.27 -25.91 27.53
CA LYS A 755 -74.49 -25.31 26.21
C LYS A 755 -73.98 -26.23 25.10
N ILE A 756 -74.80 -26.41 24.05
CA ILE A 756 -74.48 -27.21 22.87
C ILE A 756 -74.36 -26.28 21.66
N LEU A 757 -73.28 -26.45 20.90
CA LEU A 757 -72.99 -25.69 19.68
C LEU A 757 -72.56 -26.64 18.57
N LEU A 758 -72.81 -26.28 17.31
CA LEU A 758 -72.25 -27.00 16.18
C LEU A 758 -70.73 -26.76 16.09
N ASP A 759 -69.96 -27.79 15.76
CA ASP A 759 -68.53 -27.62 15.51
C ASP A 759 -68.31 -26.79 14.24
N LYS A 760 -67.48 -25.75 14.32
CA LYS A 760 -67.22 -24.83 13.20
C LYS A 760 -66.47 -25.48 12.03
N TYR A 761 -65.77 -26.58 12.25
CA TYR A 761 -64.89 -27.21 11.27
C TYR A 761 -65.37 -28.59 10.82
N SER A 762 -66.25 -29.25 11.58
CA SER A 762 -66.82 -30.54 11.20
C SER A 762 -68.34 -30.56 11.31
N HIS A 763 -69.00 -30.69 10.16
CA HIS A 763 -70.47 -30.69 10.06
C HIS A 763 -71.16 -31.92 10.69
N ASN A 764 -70.40 -32.89 11.18
CA ASN A 764 -70.89 -34.10 11.85
C ASN A 764 -70.55 -34.15 13.35
N LYS A 765 -70.22 -33.01 13.98
CA LYS A 765 -69.96 -32.94 15.43
C LYS A 765 -70.67 -31.79 16.16
N LEU A 766 -71.03 -32.05 17.41
CA LEU A 766 -71.53 -31.05 18.36
C LEU A 766 -70.53 -30.86 19.50
N PHE A 767 -70.38 -29.62 19.96
CA PHE A 767 -69.49 -29.21 21.04
C PHE A 767 -70.29 -28.82 22.28
N MET A 768 -69.87 -29.32 23.43
CA MET A 768 -70.46 -29.03 24.73
C MET A 768 -69.46 -28.26 25.61
N SER A 769 -69.92 -27.13 26.16
CA SER A 769 -69.12 -26.29 27.05
C SER A 769 -69.84 -26.03 28.38
N SER A 770 -69.20 -26.39 29.49
CA SER A 770 -69.60 -26.05 30.86
C SER A 770 -68.41 -26.24 31.80
N GLN A 771 -68.32 -25.43 32.86
CA GLN A 771 -67.29 -25.57 33.91
C GLN A 771 -67.44 -26.88 34.70
N ILE A 772 -68.62 -27.52 34.68
CA ILE A 772 -68.94 -28.71 35.47
C ILE A 772 -68.60 -30.01 34.70
N LEU A 773 -68.20 -29.93 33.42
CA LEU A 773 -67.80 -31.09 32.62
C LEU A 773 -66.58 -31.84 33.19
N CYS A 774 -65.83 -31.26 34.14
CA CYS A 774 -64.76 -31.94 34.85
C CYS A 774 -65.25 -32.88 35.98
N LEU A 775 -66.52 -32.78 36.39
CA LEU A 775 -67.10 -33.52 37.51
C LEU A 775 -68.13 -34.59 37.08
N CYS A 776 -68.50 -34.64 35.80
CA CYS A 776 -69.47 -35.61 35.29
C CYS A 776 -68.81 -36.94 34.89
N GLU A 777 -69.37 -38.07 35.31
CA GLU A 777 -68.99 -39.39 34.79
C GLU A 777 -69.48 -39.57 33.35
N GLU A 778 -68.56 -39.95 32.46
CA GLU A 778 -68.78 -40.05 31.02
C GLU A 778 -69.99 -40.92 30.66
N GLN A 779 -70.22 -42.04 31.36
CA GLN A 779 -71.35 -42.94 31.10
C GLN A 779 -72.72 -42.33 31.45
N SER A 780 -72.83 -41.61 32.56
CA SER A 780 -74.11 -41.02 32.99
C SER A 780 -74.58 -39.89 32.06
N LEU A 781 -73.63 -39.12 31.52
CA LEU A 781 -73.91 -38.07 30.54
C LEU A 781 -74.26 -38.66 29.17
N ILE A 782 -73.61 -39.76 28.77
CA ILE A 782 -73.97 -40.53 27.57
C ILE A 782 -75.40 -41.06 27.66
N GLU A 783 -75.81 -41.61 28.81
CA GLU A 783 -77.17 -42.13 29.00
C GLU A 783 -78.24 -41.04 28.90
N GLU A 784 -78.02 -39.87 29.49
CA GLU A 784 -78.99 -38.77 29.38
C GLU A 784 -79.08 -38.23 27.94
N ILE A 785 -77.97 -38.18 27.21
CA ILE A 785 -77.97 -37.77 25.80
C ILE A 785 -78.64 -38.84 24.93
N ARG A 786 -78.43 -40.13 25.20
CA ARG A 786 -79.10 -41.25 24.51
C ARG A 786 -80.61 -41.28 24.73
N ARG A 787 -81.11 -40.79 25.87
CA ARG A 787 -82.57 -40.67 26.09
C ARG A 787 -83.23 -39.68 25.13
N ARG A 788 -82.48 -38.72 24.59
CA ARG A 788 -83.02 -37.64 23.75
C ARG A 788 -82.63 -37.72 22.28
N VAL A 789 -81.70 -38.61 21.91
CA VAL A 789 -81.14 -38.68 20.55
C VAL A 789 -81.14 -40.12 20.05
N SER A 790 -81.82 -40.35 18.92
CA SER A 790 -82.06 -41.69 18.36
C SER A 790 -80.88 -42.36 17.59
N PRO A 791 -79.93 -41.65 16.94
CA PRO A 791 -78.78 -42.30 16.27
C PRO A 791 -77.60 -42.63 17.21
N ASN A 792 -76.77 -43.61 16.81
CA ASN A 792 -75.49 -43.90 17.46
C ASN A 792 -74.56 -42.67 17.37
N PHE A 793 -74.07 -42.22 18.52
CA PHE A 793 -73.07 -41.16 18.64
C PHE A 793 -71.90 -41.63 19.50
N SER A 794 -70.72 -41.03 19.27
CA SER A 794 -69.57 -41.17 20.15
C SER A 794 -69.35 -39.88 20.93
N LEU A 795 -69.34 -39.97 22.25
CA LEU A 795 -68.89 -38.88 23.11
C LEU A 795 -67.37 -38.98 23.29
N LYS A 796 -66.68 -37.85 23.15
CA LYS A 796 -65.27 -37.71 23.50
C LYS A 796 -65.09 -36.50 24.41
N MET A 797 -64.64 -36.77 25.63
CA MET A 797 -64.16 -35.75 26.55
C MET A 797 -62.76 -35.29 26.09
N GLY A 798 -62.56 -33.98 25.99
CA GLY A 798 -61.34 -33.36 25.48
C GLY A 798 -60.80 -32.27 26.41
N TYR A 799 -59.47 -32.15 26.45
CA TYR A 799 -58.78 -31.03 27.08
C TYR A 799 -58.40 -30.03 25.99
N LYS A 800 -58.88 -28.79 26.03
CA LYS A 800 -58.52 -27.83 24.97
C LYS A 800 -57.15 -27.25 25.29
N LYS A 801 -56.13 -27.64 24.52
CA LYS A 801 -55.04 -26.70 24.24
C LYS A 801 -55.64 -25.60 23.37
N TYR A 802 -55.55 -24.34 23.81
CA TYR A 802 -55.69 -23.22 22.88
C TYR A 802 -54.54 -23.30 21.88
N ASP A 803 -54.73 -24.06 20.80
CA ASP A 803 -53.90 -23.97 19.62
C ASP A 803 -54.45 -22.79 18.78
N ASN A 804 -53.61 -21.76 18.69
CA ASN A 804 -53.82 -20.62 17.80
C ASN A 804 -53.82 -21.15 16.36
N GLU A 805 -54.95 -21.13 15.66
CA GLU A 805 -55.01 -21.03 14.19
C GLU A 805 -56.44 -20.65 13.69
N TYR A 806 -56.58 -19.36 13.30
CA TYR A 806 -57.51 -18.73 12.29
C TYR A 806 -59.01 -18.47 12.62
N PRO A 807 -59.74 -17.61 11.84
CA PRO A 807 -59.43 -16.29 11.20
C PRO A 807 -60.58 -15.24 11.38
N TYR A 808 -60.32 -13.91 11.30
CA TYR A 808 -61.38 -12.92 10.97
C TYR A 808 -60.84 -11.74 10.14
N LEU A 809 -61.32 -11.69 8.89
CA LEU A 809 -61.75 -10.56 8.04
C LEU A 809 -61.06 -9.17 8.13
N GLN A 810 -60.60 -8.70 6.97
CA GLN A 810 -60.10 -7.34 6.70
C GLN A 810 -61.17 -6.25 6.85
N PRO A 811 -60.77 -4.99 7.08
CA PRO A 811 -61.07 -3.99 6.05
C PRO A 811 -59.92 -3.01 5.75
N HIS A 812 -59.95 -2.49 4.52
CA HIS A 812 -59.15 -1.39 3.98
C HIS A 812 -59.08 -0.15 4.89
N GLY A 813 -57.94 0.55 4.88
CA GLY A 813 -57.88 1.95 5.32
C GLY A 813 -56.54 2.38 5.91
N ARG A 814 -55.94 3.42 5.34
CA ARG A 814 -54.65 4.03 5.71
C ARG A 814 -54.58 4.59 7.16
N LYS A 815 -53.32 4.67 7.63
CA LYS A 815 -52.68 5.60 8.61
C LYS A 815 -52.66 5.20 10.10
N ASN A 816 -51.42 5.03 10.56
CA ASN A 816 -50.84 5.45 11.85
C ASN A 816 -51.80 5.74 13.01
N ARG A 817 -51.79 4.86 14.02
CA ARG A 817 -51.54 5.18 15.44
C ARG A 817 -51.57 3.87 16.25
N ARG A 818 -50.64 3.72 17.19
CA ARG A 818 -50.63 2.63 18.18
C ARG A 818 -51.93 2.69 18.99
N PRO A 819 -52.67 1.58 19.19
CA PRO A 819 -53.69 1.52 20.23
C PRO A 819 -53.09 0.94 21.52
N HIS A 820 -53.37 1.63 22.62
CA HIS A 820 -53.14 1.20 24.00
C HIS A 820 -53.82 -0.14 24.28
N ALA A 821 -53.12 -1.03 25.00
CA ALA A 821 -53.67 -2.29 25.47
C ALA A 821 -54.46 -2.06 26.76
N GLN A 822 -55.79 -2.23 26.71
CA GLN A 822 -56.62 -2.48 27.89
C GLN A 822 -56.86 -3.99 27.97
N ASN A 823 -56.34 -4.62 29.02
CA ASN A 823 -56.67 -5.99 29.42
C ASN A 823 -57.05 -5.95 30.91
N ALA A 824 -58.28 -6.35 31.23
CA ALA A 824 -58.93 -6.36 32.53
C ALA A 824 -58.63 -7.65 33.32
N TYR A 825 -58.45 -7.57 34.64
CA TYR A 825 -58.34 -8.76 35.49
C TYR A 825 -59.24 -8.64 36.70
N VAL A 826 -59.98 -9.71 36.99
CA VAL A 826 -60.72 -9.92 38.25
C VAL A 826 -59.93 -10.93 39.09
N LEU A 827 -59.75 -10.63 40.38
CA LEU A 827 -59.36 -11.57 41.42
C LEU A 827 -60.47 -11.57 42.48
N HIS A 828 -60.97 -12.75 42.85
CA HIS A 828 -61.83 -12.94 44.02
C HIS A 828 -60.96 -12.92 45.28
N SER A 829 -61.37 -12.18 46.30
CA SER A 829 -60.86 -12.27 47.67
C SER A 829 -61.99 -12.76 48.57
N GLU A 830 -61.80 -13.92 49.19
CA GLU A 830 -62.49 -14.32 50.42
C GLU A 830 -61.73 -13.67 51.57
N ASP A 831 -62.42 -12.85 52.37
CA ASP A 831 -62.31 -12.87 53.84
C ASP A 831 -63.33 -11.90 54.46
N GLY A 832 -63.89 -12.35 55.58
CA GLY A 832 -65.12 -11.87 56.20
C GLY A 832 -65.05 -10.56 56.98
N SER A 833 -66.26 -10.07 57.22
CA SER A 833 -66.73 -8.84 57.87
C SER A 833 -66.51 -8.75 59.39
N GLU A 834 -66.43 -7.51 59.89
CA GLU A 834 -67.15 -7.09 61.10
C GLU A 834 -67.77 -5.68 60.92
N ALA A 835 -69.05 -5.60 61.31
CA ALA A 835 -69.85 -4.49 61.86
C ALA A 835 -70.34 -3.30 60.99
N ASP A 836 -71.68 -3.31 60.84
CA ASP A 836 -72.66 -2.27 61.16
C ASP A 836 -73.05 -1.14 60.19
N ASP A 837 -74.30 -1.30 59.73
CA ASP A 837 -75.44 -0.40 59.87
C ASP A 837 -76.02 0.38 58.67
N SER A 838 -77.29 0.05 58.44
CA SER A 838 -78.43 0.89 58.03
C SER A 838 -78.68 1.20 56.55
N GLU A 839 -79.67 0.46 56.03
CA GLU A 839 -80.88 0.91 55.35
C GLU A 839 -80.84 1.77 54.07
N SER A 840 -81.53 1.18 53.08
CA SER A 840 -82.45 1.77 52.11
C SER A 840 -81.99 1.85 50.64
N SER A 841 -82.76 1.10 49.86
CA SER A 841 -82.77 0.80 48.43
C SER A 841 -82.74 2.01 47.48
N SER A 842 -81.91 1.94 46.44
CA SER A 842 -82.36 1.88 45.03
C SER A 842 -81.18 1.95 44.04
N GLU A 843 -81.19 1.05 43.03
CA GLU A 843 -80.38 1.02 41.79
C GLU A 843 -78.96 0.42 41.87
N GLU A 844 -78.83 -0.89 41.57
CA GLU A 844 -77.54 -1.54 41.29
C GLU A 844 -77.19 -1.42 39.79
N ASP A 845 -76.35 -0.43 39.46
CA ASP A 845 -75.49 -0.41 38.27
C ASP A 845 -74.15 -1.08 38.62
N GLU A 846 -73.80 -2.20 37.99
CA GLU A 846 -72.51 -2.90 38.18
C GLU A 846 -71.32 -2.08 37.64
N THR A 847 -70.76 -1.19 38.46
CA THR A 847 -69.46 -0.53 38.21
C THR A 847 -68.28 -1.47 38.51
N VAL A 848 -67.61 -1.98 37.46
CA VAL A 848 -66.35 -2.74 37.56
C VAL A 848 -65.16 -1.80 37.83
N ASN A 849 -64.53 -1.93 39.00
CA ASN A 849 -63.31 -1.19 39.40
C ASN A 849 -62.09 -1.51 38.50
N ARG A 850 -61.37 -0.48 38.03
CA ARG A 850 -60.20 -0.57 37.10
C ARG A 850 -58.86 -0.43 37.85
N ILE A 851 -57.92 -1.37 37.66
CA ILE A 851 -56.53 -1.32 38.19
C ILE A 851 -55.67 -0.32 37.37
N THR A 852 -54.84 0.49 38.03
CA THR A 852 -53.98 1.52 37.43
C THR A 852 -52.60 1.00 36.98
N GLU A 853 -51.96 1.68 36.01
CA GLU A 853 -50.58 1.35 35.54
C GLU A 853 -49.54 1.39 36.68
N GLY A 854 -49.79 2.21 37.72
CA GLY A 854 -48.96 2.28 38.92
C GLY A 854 -49.01 1.03 39.79
N GLU A 855 -50.19 0.38 39.88
CA GLU A 855 -50.36 -0.86 40.65
C GLU A 855 -49.72 -2.06 39.94
N LEU A 856 -49.81 -2.13 38.61
CA LEU A 856 -49.10 -3.14 37.80
C LEU A 856 -47.58 -3.03 37.94
N LYS A 857 -47.06 -1.80 38.02
CA LYS A 857 -45.63 -1.56 38.25
C LYS A 857 -45.20 -1.99 39.66
N ARG A 858 -45.98 -1.64 40.69
CA ARG A 858 -45.73 -2.10 42.07
C ARG A 858 -45.79 -3.61 42.19
N PHE A 859 -46.75 -4.26 41.54
CA PHE A 859 -46.85 -5.72 41.50
C PHE A 859 -45.62 -6.36 40.85
N LYS A 860 -45.17 -5.83 39.72
CA LYS A 860 -43.94 -6.29 39.05
C LYS A 860 -42.72 -6.15 39.96
N GLU A 861 -42.53 -4.99 40.58
CA GLU A 861 -41.40 -4.71 41.47
C GLU A 861 -41.42 -5.62 42.71
N SER A 862 -42.60 -5.85 43.29
CA SER A 862 -42.80 -6.79 44.40
C SER A 862 -42.43 -8.22 44.02
N MET A 863 -42.87 -8.69 42.84
CA MET A 863 -42.54 -10.03 42.36
C MET A 863 -41.06 -10.18 42.04
N GLU A 864 -40.42 -9.17 41.46
CA GLU A 864 -38.97 -9.18 41.23
C GLU A 864 -38.18 -9.20 42.54
N ALA A 865 -38.63 -8.47 43.57
CA ALA A 865 -38.01 -8.48 44.89
C ALA A 865 -38.16 -9.86 45.57
N TYR A 866 -39.34 -10.46 45.48
CA TYR A 866 -39.62 -11.79 46.03
C TYR A 866 -38.74 -12.87 45.39
N ILE A 867 -38.66 -12.89 44.06
CA ILE A 867 -37.82 -13.85 43.33
C ILE A 867 -36.32 -13.60 43.60
N LYS A 868 -35.90 -12.34 43.75
CA LYS A 868 -34.54 -12.02 44.19
C LYS A 868 -34.22 -12.57 45.58
N ALA A 869 -35.17 -12.52 46.51
CA ALA A 869 -34.99 -13.05 47.85
C ALA A 869 -34.80 -14.58 47.84
N ILE A 870 -35.62 -15.32 47.07
CA ILE A 870 -35.48 -16.77 46.90
C ILE A 870 -34.10 -17.14 46.34
N ILE A 871 -33.68 -16.48 45.26
CA ILE A 871 -32.41 -16.81 44.59
C ILE A 871 -31.19 -16.48 45.46
N ARG A 872 -31.26 -15.44 46.31
CA ARG A 872 -30.17 -15.07 47.23
C ARG A 872 -29.82 -16.15 48.25
N VAL A 873 -30.71 -17.10 48.51
CA VAL A 873 -30.42 -18.25 49.40
C VAL A 873 -29.39 -19.20 48.77
N TYR A 874 -29.35 -19.27 47.44
CA TYR A 874 -28.52 -20.22 46.68
C TYR A 874 -27.30 -19.58 46.01
N VAL A 875 -27.12 -18.27 46.17
CA VAL A 875 -26.07 -17.48 45.51
C VAL A 875 -25.22 -16.79 46.57
N GLU A 876 -23.93 -17.14 46.62
CA GLU A 876 -23.08 -16.78 47.75
C GLU A 876 -22.67 -15.29 47.74
N GLN A 877 -22.38 -14.65 46.59
CA GLN A 877 -22.01 -13.20 46.55
C GLN A 877 -22.26 -12.42 45.23
N GLY A 878 -22.70 -13.03 44.11
CA GLY A 878 -22.79 -12.32 42.83
C GLY A 878 -24.01 -11.42 42.62
N THR A 879 -23.84 -10.44 41.74
CA THR A 879 -24.93 -9.58 41.25
C THR A 879 -25.70 -10.29 40.15
N PHE A 880 -27.01 -10.45 40.34
CA PHE A 880 -27.92 -10.99 39.33
C PHE A 880 -29.14 -10.09 39.17
N ARG A 881 -29.72 -10.11 37.97
CA ARG A 881 -30.90 -9.30 37.63
C ARG A 881 -32.08 -10.21 37.38
N VAL A 882 -33.18 -9.96 38.10
CA VAL A 882 -34.46 -10.62 37.88
C VAL A 882 -35.35 -9.67 37.09
N ASN A 883 -35.96 -10.18 36.02
CA ASN A 883 -36.98 -9.49 35.25
C ASN A 883 -38.26 -10.35 35.24
N PHE A 884 -39.27 -9.90 35.97
CA PHE A 884 -40.57 -10.54 36.01
C PHE A 884 -41.43 -10.06 34.83
N VAL A 885 -42.01 -11.02 34.11
CA VAL A 885 -42.92 -10.73 33.01
C VAL A 885 -44.32 -10.60 33.56
N ILE A 886 -44.89 -9.39 33.48
CA ILE A 886 -46.30 -9.15 33.81
C ILE A 886 -47.14 -10.06 32.91
N PRO A 887 -47.92 -11.01 33.48
CA PRO A 887 -48.71 -11.94 32.69
C PRO A 887 -49.83 -11.20 31.95
N ARG A 888 -50.36 -11.83 30.89
CA ARG A 888 -51.59 -11.44 30.16
C ARG A 888 -52.80 -12.25 30.64
N GLU A 889 -54.01 -11.79 30.35
CA GLU A 889 -55.27 -12.35 30.89
C GLU A 889 -55.37 -13.86 30.73
N TRP A 890 -54.97 -14.32 29.56
CA TRP A 890 -54.96 -15.69 29.12
C TRP A 890 -53.70 -16.48 29.51
N ASP A 891 -52.72 -15.87 30.17
CA ASP A 891 -51.51 -16.58 30.60
C ASP A 891 -51.83 -17.48 31.80
N ILE A 892 -51.63 -18.78 31.60
CA ILE A 892 -51.79 -19.86 32.58
C ILE A 892 -50.57 -20.03 33.50
N ARG A 893 -49.45 -19.34 33.21
CA ARG A 893 -48.21 -19.41 33.98
C ARG A 893 -47.59 -18.03 34.14
N PHE A 894 -46.99 -17.81 35.30
CA PHE A 894 -46.07 -16.70 35.52
C PHE A 894 -44.68 -17.02 34.96
N ARG A 895 -43.91 -15.98 34.58
CA ARG A 895 -42.55 -16.12 34.05
C ARG A 895 -41.60 -15.06 34.59
N ALA A 896 -40.39 -15.46 34.94
CA ALA A 896 -39.30 -14.55 35.24
C ALA A 896 -38.00 -14.98 34.55
N TYR A 897 -37.13 -14.01 34.26
CA TYR A 897 -35.79 -14.26 33.73
C TYR A 897 -34.74 -13.76 34.71
N VAL A 898 -33.75 -14.60 35.02
CA VAL A 898 -32.65 -14.28 35.93
C VAL A 898 -31.36 -14.28 35.13
N THR A 899 -30.72 -13.12 35.01
CA THR A 899 -29.44 -12.97 34.31
C THR A 899 -28.32 -12.78 35.32
N PHE A 900 -27.31 -13.66 35.25
CA PHE A 900 -26.16 -13.64 36.16
C PHE A 900 -25.00 -12.87 35.54
N ASP A 901 -24.31 -12.07 36.36
CA ASP A 901 -23.05 -11.44 35.98
C ASP A 901 -21.88 -12.43 36.07
N ASP A 902 -21.97 -13.45 36.95
CA ASP A 902 -21.09 -14.63 37.00
C ASP A 902 -21.83 -15.88 36.46
N PRO A 903 -21.43 -16.43 35.29
CA PRO A 903 -22.04 -17.63 34.73
C PRO A 903 -21.96 -18.86 35.64
N ASP A 904 -20.95 -18.96 36.52
CA ASP A 904 -20.75 -20.12 37.40
C ASP A 904 -21.86 -20.22 38.46
N GLU A 905 -22.34 -19.10 38.98
CA GLU A 905 -23.47 -19.06 39.93
C GLU A 905 -24.78 -19.45 39.24
N GLY A 906 -24.98 -19.01 38.00
CA GLY A 906 -26.16 -19.39 37.22
C GLY A 906 -26.19 -20.89 36.88
N TYR A 907 -25.04 -21.48 36.56
CA TYR A 907 -24.93 -22.93 36.35
C TYR A 907 -25.13 -23.72 37.64
N LYS A 908 -24.56 -23.28 38.78
CA LYS A 908 -24.82 -23.89 40.10
C LYS A 908 -26.30 -23.86 40.44
N LEU A 909 -26.98 -22.75 40.17
CA LEU A 909 -28.40 -22.60 40.45
C LEU A 909 -29.28 -23.51 39.56
N LEU A 910 -28.91 -23.74 38.30
CA LEU A 910 -29.64 -24.64 37.40
C LEU A 910 -29.67 -26.09 37.91
N TYR A 911 -28.63 -26.51 38.63
CA TYR A 911 -28.49 -27.87 39.19
C TYR A 911 -28.71 -27.91 40.71
N SER A 912 -29.29 -26.86 41.29
CA SER A 912 -29.67 -26.79 42.70
C SER A 912 -31.13 -27.19 42.92
N ASP A 913 -31.56 -27.36 44.17
CA ASP A 913 -32.94 -27.71 44.55
C ASP A 913 -33.95 -26.56 44.39
N LEU A 914 -33.63 -25.51 43.62
CA LEU A 914 -34.51 -24.37 43.37
C LEU A 914 -35.84 -24.77 42.69
N ASP A 915 -35.88 -25.90 41.99
CA ASP A 915 -37.10 -26.47 41.40
C ASP A 915 -38.05 -27.11 42.43
N GLN A 916 -37.60 -27.29 43.69
CA GLN A 916 -38.44 -27.72 44.82
C GLN A 916 -39.12 -26.55 45.54
N GLU A 917 -38.64 -25.32 45.35
CA GLU A 917 -39.25 -24.12 45.94
C GLU A 917 -40.63 -23.81 45.31
N CYS A 918 -41.52 -23.21 46.10
CA CYS A 918 -42.88 -22.90 45.70
C CYS A 918 -43.17 -21.40 45.77
N ILE A 919 -43.85 -20.87 44.76
CA ILE A 919 -44.42 -19.51 44.78
C ILE A 919 -45.94 -19.66 44.79
N ASN A 920 -46.59 -19.21 45.86
CA ASN A 920 -48.03 -19.39 46.11
C ASN A 920 -48.47 -20.86 45.99
N GLU A 921 -47.79 -21.77 46.71
CA GLU A 921 -48.07 -23.22 46.73
C GLU A 921 -47.92 -23.95 45.39
N LYS A 922 -47.37 -23.30 44.36
CA LYS A 922 -47.08 -23.89 43.04
C LYS A 922 -45.56 -24.02 42.83
N LYS A 923 -45.10 -25.21 42.46
CA LYS A 923 -43.67 -25.51 42.23
C LYS A 923 -43.08 -24.67 41.09
N LEU A 924 -41.83 -24.27 41.29
CA LEU A 924 -41.03 -23.53 40.31
C LEU A 924 -40.44 -24.48 39.26
N CYS A 925 -40.47 -24.09 37.99
CA CYS A 925 -39.76 -24.77 36.91
C CYS A 925 -38.61 -23.88 36.42
N VAL A 926 -37.38 -24.38 36.56
CA VAL A 926 -36.13 -23.68 36.18
C VAL A 926 -35.61 -24.23 34.85
N SER A 927 -35.30 -23.37 33.89
CA SER A 927 -34.73 -23.77 32.59
C SER A 927 -33.73 -22.75 32.05
N PRO A 928 -32.67 -23.15 31.32
CA PRO A 928 -31.74 -22.20 30.70
C PRO A 928 -32.41 -21.43 29.54
N ASN A 929 -31.90 -20.24 29.19
CA ASN A 929 -32.38 -19.46 28.04
C ASN A 929 -31.24 -19.23 27.03
N LEU A 930 -31.08 -20.16 26.09
CA LEU A 930 -29.98 -20.21 25.12
C LEU A 930 -30.37 -19.52 23.81
N LYS A 931 -29.48 -18.71 23.21
CA LYS A 931 -29.75 -17.97 21.97
C LYS A 931 -28.58 -18.02 20.98
N CYS A 932 -28.87 -18.24 19.69
CA CYS A 932 -27.91 -18.04 18.59
C CYS A 932 -28.53 -17.34 17.36
N LEU A 933 -27.66 -16.92 16.44
CA LEU A 933 -28.00 -16.12 15.26
C LEU A 933 -27.23 -16.61 14.03
N LEU A 934 -27.94 -17.01 12.97
CA LEU A 934 -27.41 -17.39 11.65
C LEU A 934 -27.59 -16.24 10.66
N SER A 935 -26.68 -16.05 9.71
CA SER A 935 -26.72 -14.94 8.72
C SER A 935 -26.45 -15.42 7.29
N PHE A 936 -27.27 -14.99 6.33
CA PHE A 936 -27.20 -15.38 4.91
C PHE A 936 -27.32 -14.17 3.98
N LYS A 937 -26.61 -14.18 2.84
CA LYS A 937 -26.85 -13.19 1.75
C LYS A 937 -28.27 -13.35 1.21
N GLN A 938 -28.90 -12.23 0.86
CA GLN A 938 -30.31 -12.21 0.45
C GLN A 938 -30.58 -13.14 -0.74
N GLU A 939 -29.70 -13.16 -1.73
CA GLU A 939 -29.82 -13.94 -2.96
C GLU A 939 -29.67 -15.45 -2.69
N VAL A 940 -28.87 -15.80 -1.68
CA VAL A 940 -28.70 -17.18 -1.23
C VAL A 940 -29.90 -17.63 -0.41
N TYR A 941 -30.39 -16.76 0.50
CA TYR A 941 -31.55 -17.04 1.34
C TYR A 941 -32.82 -17.33 0.51
N THR A 942 -33.05 -16.59 -0.58
CA THR A 942 -34.18 -16.82 -1.48
C THR A 942 -34.16 -18.20 -2.16
N LEU A 943 -32.96 -18.76 -2.40
CA LEU A 943 -32.81 -20.06 -3.08
C LEU A 943 -32.96 -21.25 -2.12
N ILE A 944 -32.67 -21.09 -0.84
CA ILE A 944 -32.74 -22.16 0.19
C ILE A 944 -33.92 -21.97 1.16
N PHE A 945 -34.84 -21.07 0.83
CA PHE A 945 -35.95 -20.68 1.71
C PHE A 945 -36.82 -21.87 2.08
N ASP A 946 -37.19 -22.71 1.11
CA ASP A 946 -38.13 -23.82 1.32
C ASP A 946 -37.55 -24.91 2.23
N ASP A 947 -36.26 -25.23 2.09
CA ASP A 947 -35.55 -26.21 2.93
C ASP A 947 -35.40 -25.70 4.37
N LEU A 948 -35.01 -24.43 4.54
CA LEU A 948 -34.92 -23.80 5.86
C LEU A 948 -36.29 -23.67 6.53
N ASP A 949 -37.35 -23.40 5.77
CA ASP A 949 -38.71 -23.32 6.28
C ASP A 949 -39.25 -24.69 6.70
N LYS A 950 -38.93 -25.74 5.95
CA LYS A 950 -39.25 -27.13 6.29
C LYS A 950 -38.56 -27.57 7.58
N ALA A 951 -37.24 -27.37 7.69
CA ALA A 951 -36.49 -27.69 8.90
C ALA A 951 -36.99 -26.91 10.13
N ARG A 952 -37.30 -25.62 9.94
CA ARG A 952 -37.94 -24.78 10.97
C ARG A 952 -39.27 -25.38 11.43
N LYS A 953 -40.16 -25.76 10.51
CA LYS A 953 -41.47 -26.34 10.82
C LYS A 953 -41.33 -27.69 11.54
N ASP A 954 -40.40 -28.53 11.13
CA ASP A 954 -40.18 -29.85 11.74
C ASP A 954 -39.57 -29.76 13.15
N LEU A 955 -38.65 -28.81 13.37
CA LEU A 955 -38.12 -28.51 14.70
C LEU A 955 -39.20 -27.97 15.65
N LEU A 956 -40.06 -27.08 15.16
CA LEU A 956 -41.18 -26.54 15.93
C LEU A 956 -42.23 -27.62 16.27
N ARG A 957 -42.43 -28.61 15.40
CA ARG A 957 -43.30 -29.78 15.65
C ARG A 957 -42.69 -30.74 16.67
N ARG A 958 -41.40 -31.07 16.55
CA ARG A 958 -40.72 -32.06 17.42
C ARG A 958 -40.49 -31.56 18.84
N TYR A 959 -40.13 -30.30 19.01
CA TYR A 959 -39.75 -29.73 20.30
C TYR A 959 -40.73 -28.65 20.79
N LEU A 960 -42.03 -28.88 20.56
CA LEU A 960 -43.15 -27.99 20.92
C LEU A 960 -42.92 -27.27 22.26
N LYS A 961 -42.77 -25.93 22.20
CA LYS A 961 -42.54 -24.99 23.32
C LYS A 961 -41.13 -24.95 23.94
N LEU A 962 -40.23 -25.84 23.56
CA LEU A 962 -38.82 -25.85 24.02
C LEU A 962 -37.89 -25.07 23.10
N VAL A 963 -38.32 -24.76 21.87
CA VAL A 963 -37.54 -24.04 20.85
C VAL A 963 -38.38 -22.92 20.24
N TYR A 964 -37.75 -21.78 19.97
CA TYR A 964 -38.30 -20.64 19.25
C TYR A 964 -37.35 -20.19 18.15
N ILE A 965 -37.83 -20.16 16.91
CA ILE A 965 -37.03 -19.79 15.73
C ILE A 965 -37.69 -18.60 15.04
N LYS A 966 -36.95 -17.50 14.87
CA LYS A 966 -37.44 -16.26 14.23
C LYS A 966 -36.54 -15.88 13.06
N VAL A 967 -37.15 -15.64 11.91
CA VAL A 967 -36.47 -15.04 10.74
C VAL A 967 -36.55 -13.52 10.84
N ILE A 968 -35.43 -12.86 10.63
CA ILE A 968 -35.26 -11.41 10.65
C ILE A 968 -34.89 -10.97 9.22
N PRO A 969 -35.77 -10.24 8.52
CA PRO A 969 -35.50 -9.76 7.16
C PRO A 969 -34.38 -8.70 7.15
N PRO A 970 -33.73 -8.46 5.99
CA PRO A 970 -32.63 -7.51 5.88
C PRO A 970 -33.09 -6.08 6.16
N ASP A 971 -32.26 -5.32 6.88
CA ASP A 971 -32.52 -3.93 7.23
C ASP A 971 -31.94 -2.98 6.16
N LYS A 972 -32.68 -1.93 5.77
CA LYS A 972 -32.33 -1.06 4.62
C LYS A 972 -31.04 -0.25 4.80
N LYS A 973 -30.44 -0.24 5.99
CA LYS A 973 -29.26 0.59 6.31
C LYS A 973 -27.94 -0.17 6.47
N VAL A 974 -27.91 -1.49 6.63
CA VAL A 974 -26.66 -2.22 6.88
C VAL A 974 -26.71 -3.64 6.32
N GLN A 975 -25.97 -3.85 5.23
CA GLN A 975 -25.59 -5.14 4.62
C GLN A 975 -26.76 -6.09 4.29
N ASN A 976 -26.94 -6.41 3.00
CA ASN A 976 -28.02 -7.19 2.40
C ASN A 976 -28.11 -8.66 2.91
N LEU A 977 -28.33 -8.86 4.21
CA LEU A 977 -28.24 -10.12 4.93
C LEU A 977 -29.56 -10.43 5.66
N THR A 978 -30.13 -11.60 5.39
CA THR A 978 -31.23 -12.18 6.19
C THR A 978 -30.64 -12.94 7.38
N ARG A 979 -31.24 -12.80 8.57
CA ARG A 979 -30.77 -13.48 9.79
C ARG A 979 -31.82 -14.41 10.39
N ILE A 980 -31.41 -15.53 10.97
CA ILE A 980 -32.29 -16.48 11.68
C ILE A 980 -31.85 -16.56 13.13
N SER A 981 -32.74 -16.22 14.07
CA SER A 981 -32.50 -16.32 15.50
C SER A 981 -33.14 -17.60 16.05
N LEU A 982 -32.34 -18.44 16.71
CA LEU A 982 -32.77 -19.63 17.43
C LEU A 982 -32.67 -19.35 18.93
N THR A 983 -33.73 -19.64 19.67
CA THR A 983 -33.78 -19.61 21.13
C THR A 983 -34.25 -20.98 21.62
N ALA A 984 -33.56 -21.60 22.58
CA ALA A 984 -34.00 -22.86 23.17
C ALA A 984 -33.86 -22.87 24.69
N TYR A 985 -34.69 -23.69 25.33
CA TYR A 985 -34.77 -23.79 26.78
C TYR A 985 -34.21 -25.10 27.35
N ASP A 986 -33.52 -25.86 26.51
CA ASP A 986 -32.82 -27.11 26.87
C ASP A 986 -31.52 -27.20 26.06
N VAL A 987 -30.42 -27.60 26.71
CA VAL A 987 -29.07 -27.62 26.13
C VAL A 987 -28.94 -28.67 25.01
N LYS A 988 -29.54 -29.86 25.18
CA LYS A 988 -29.52 -30.93 24.18
C LYS A 988 -30.38 -30.56 22.98
N VAL A 989 -31.55 -29.97 23.23
CA VAL A 989 -32.44 -29.50 22.17
C VAL A 989 -31.82 -28.33 21.40
N PHE A 990 -31.12 -27.40 22.07
CA PHE A 990 -30.42 -26.29 21.41
C PHE A 990 -29.36 -26.78 20.43
N SER A 991 -28.55 -27.75 20.85
CA SER A 991 -27.46 -28.29 20.03
C SER A 991 -27.98 -29.12 18.85
N VAL A 992 -29.08 -29.86 19.01
CA VAL A 992 -29.77 -30.56 17.90
C VAL A 992 -30.40 -29.55 16.93
N ALA A 993 -31.16 -28.57 17.43
CA ALA A 993 -31.84 -27.57 16.59
C ALA A 993 -30.85 -26.67 15.83
N GLN A 994 -29.71 -26.34 16.45
CA GLN A 994 -28.64 -25.60 15.78
C GLN A 994 -28.05 -26.43 14.64
N ARG A 995 -27.71 -27.70 14.88
CA ARG A 995 -27.15 -28.60 13.87
C ARG A 995 -28.08 -28.75 12.67
N GLU A 996 -29.36 -29.01 12.89
CA GLU A 996 -30.32 -29.22 11.80
C GLU A 996 -30.59 -27.97 10.97
N LEU A 997 -30.58 -26.77 11.59
CA LEU A 997 -30.67 -25.52 10.84
C LEU A 997 -29.40 -25.25 10.01
N TYR A 998 -28.23 -25.68 10.48
CA TYR A 998 -26.99 -25.64 9.70
C TYR A 998 -27.02 -26.64 8.54
N GLU A 999 -27.56 -27.84 8.76
CA GLU A 999 -27.72 -28.88 7.73
C GLU A 999 -28.71 -28.46 6.64
N ALA A 1000 -29.84 -27.86 7.01
CA ALA A 1000 -30.81 -27.33 6.04
C ALA A 1000 -30.25 -26.13 5.23
N GLY A 1001 -29.22 -25.45 5.74
CA GLY A 1001 -28.50 -24.40 5.04
C GLY A 1001 -27.38 -24.90 4.12
N GLN A 1002 -27.29 -26.21 3.85
CA GLN A 1002 -26.10 -26.79 3.25
C GLN A 1002 -25.80 -26.28 1.83
N LEU A 1003 -24.56 -25.82 1.75
CA LEU A 1003 -23.74 -25.51 0.59
C LEU A 1003 -23.25 -26.83 -0.04
N TYR A 1004 -23.48 -27.04 -1.34
CA TYR A 1004 -22.77 -28.12 -2.03
C TYR A 1004 -21.37 -27.63 -2.37
N THR A 1005 -20.38 -28.31 -1.82
CA THR A 1005 -18.96 -27.98 -2.04
C THR A 1005 -18.42 -29.02 -3.00
N LEU A 1006 -18.34 -28.65 -4.29
CA LEU A 1006 -17.62 -29.47 -5.25
C LEU A 1006 -16.14 -29.22 -5.01
N HIS A 1007 -15.53 -30.16 -4.30
CA HIS A 1007 -14.09 -30.22 -4.16
C HIS A 1007 -13.52 -30.69 -5.50
N CYS A 1008 -12.75 -29.82 -6.14
CA CYS A 1008 -12.05 -30.16 -7.38
C CYS A 1008 -10.86 -31.05 -7.01
N ASN A 1009 -11.16 -32.33 -6.75
CA ASN A 1009 -10.20 -33.33 -6.30
C ASN A 1009 -9.76 -34.26 -7.43
N THR A 1010 -10.55 -34.35 -8.50
CA THR A 1010 -10.16 -35.09 -9.70
C THR A 1010 -9.33 -34.19 -10.60
N THR A 1011 -8.40 -34.78 -11.33
CA THR A 1011 -7.47 -34.09 -12.22
C THR A 1011 -8.23 -33.24 -13.23
N GLU A 1012 -9.33 -33.75 -13.78
CA GLU A 1012 -10.15 -33.06 -14.78
C GLU A 1012 -10.80 -31.78 -14.21
N LEU A 1013 -11.29 -31.85 -12.96
CA LEU A 1013 -11.94 -30.72 -12.29
C LEU A 1013 -10.92 -29.68 -11.77
N GLN A 1014 -9.73 -30.13 -11.33
CA GLN A 1014 -8.62 -29.24 -10.95
C GLN A 1014 -8.13 -28.42 -12.13
N GLU A 1015 -8.00 -29.08 -13.28
CA GLU A 1015 -7.54 -28.46 -14.50
C GLU A 1015 -8.61 -27.55 -15.11
N TYR A 1016 -9.88 -27.95 -15.08
CA TYR A 1016 -11.01 -27.09 -15.40
C TYR A 1016 -11.01 -25.81 -14.52
N MET A 1017 -10.71 -25.94 -13.23
CA MET A 1017 -10.60 -24.82 -12.28
C MET A 1017 -9.47 -23.84 -12.57
N LEU A 1018 -8.53 -24.15 -13.45
CA LEU A 1018 -7.41 -23.29 -13.82
C LEU A 1018 -7.48 -22.81 -15.27
N CYS A 1019 -8.43 -23.32 -16.06
CA CYS A 1019 -8.64 -22.96 -17.46
C CYS A 1019 -9.29 -21.56 -17.61
N HIS A 1020 -8.86 -20.78 -18.61
CA HIS A 1020 -9.44 -19.46 -18.91
C HIS A 1020 -10.91 -19.57 -19.36
N ASP A 1021 -11.26 -20.59 -20.14
CA ASP A 1021 -12.61 -20.82 -20.66
C ASP A 1021 -13.63 -21.24 -19.58
N SER A 1022 -13.16 -21.67 -18.41
CA SER A 1022 -14.02 -22.09 -17.30
C SER A 1022 -14.88 -20.96 -16.74
N HIS A 1023 -14.39 -19.71 -16.77
CA HIS A 1023 -15.13 -18.57 -16.22
C HIS A 1023 -16.42 -18.31 -17.01
N LYS A 1024 -16.35 -18.38 -18.34
CA LYS A 1024 -17.49 -18.17 -19.23
C LYS A 1024 -18.51 -19.31 -19.08
N HIS A 1025 -18.05 -20.55 -19.07
CA HIS A 1025 -18.92 -21.72 -18.91
C HIS A 1025 -19.65 -21.75 -17.55
N LEU A 1026 -18.99 -21.36 -16.45
CA LEU A 1026 -19.62 -21.30 -15.12
C LEU A 1026 -20.74 -20.24 -15.06
N GLN A 1027 -20.60 -19.16 -15.82
CA GLN A 1027 -21.62 -18.12 -15.92
C GLN A 1027 -22.85 -18.62 -16.70
N ASP A 1028 -22.64 -19.32 -17.81
CA ASP A 1028 -23.71 -19.95 -18.60
C ASP A 1028 -24.44 -21.06 -17.80
N THR A 1029 -23.68 -21.86 -17.03
CA THR A 1029 -24.23 -22.93 -16.17
C THR A 1029 -25.08 -22.36 -15.04
N LYS A 1030 -24.67 -21.23 -14.45
CA LYS A 1030 -25.40 -20.52 -13.40
C LYS A 1030 -26.78 -20.07 -13.89
N GLU A 1031 -26.86 -19.55 -15.11
CA GLU A 1031 -28.11 -19.08 -15.73
C GLU A 1031 -29.02 -20.25 -16.14
N THR A 1032 -28.44 -21.31 -16.72
CA THR A 1032 -29.19 -22.47 -17.23
C THR A 1032 -29.81 -23.32 -16.11
N THR A 1033 -29.13 -23.48 -14.98
CA THR A 1033 -29.57 -24.34 -13.87
C THR A 1033 -30.31 -23.59 -12.76
N SER A 1034 -30.46 -22.28 -12.87
CA SER A 1034 -31.03 -21.41 -11.82
C SER A 1034 -30.38 -21.65 -10.44
N THR A 1035 -29.06 -21.82 -10.43
CA THR A 1035 -28.25 -21.99 -9.21
C THR A 1035 -27.36 -20.77 -8.97
N TYR A 1036 -26.84 -20.63 -7.76
CA TYR A 1036 -25.82 -19.63 -7.45
C TYR A 1036 -24.48 -20.32 -7.22
N ILE A 1037 -23.51 -20.08 -8.11
CA ILE A 1037 -22.21 -20.74 -8.13
C ILE A 1037 -21.11 -19.73 -7.78
N CYS A 1038 -20.24 -20.07 -6.83
CA CYS A 1038 -19.09 -19.29 -6.42
C CYS A 1038 -17.80 -20.11 -6.57
N ARG A 1039 -16.87 -19.62 -7.36
CA ARG A 1039 -15.55 -20.24 -7.56
C ARG A 1039 -14.54 -19.63 -6.58
N ASP A 1040 -13.80 -20.49 -5.88
CA ASP A 1040 -12.64 -20.09 -5.08
C ASP A 1040 -11.38 -20.85 -5.55
N PRO A 1041 -10.55 -20.22 -6.41
CA PRO A 1041 -9.33 -20.84 -6.92
C PRO A 1041 -8.28 -21.08 -5.83
N SER A 1042 -8.31 -20.32 -4.73
CA SER A 1042 -7.30 -20.44 -3.66
C SER A 1042 -7.50 -21.67 -2.79
N THR A 1043 -8.74 -22.17 -2.72
CA THR A 1043 -9.11 -23.36 -1.95
C THR A 1043 -9.51 -24.55 -2.81
N MET A 1044 -9.44 -24.43 -4.16
CA MET A 1044 -9.82 -25.45 -5.14
C MET A 1044 -11.26 -25.98 -4.95
N VAL A 1045 -12.17 -25.06 -4.69
CA VAL A 1045 -13.55 -25.37 -4.34
C VAL A 1045 -14.52 -24.56 -5.19
N ILE A 1046 -15.53 -25.23 -5.73
CA ILE A 1046 -16.71 -24.60 -6.31
C ILE A 1046 -17.88 -24.77 -5.33
N LYS A 1047 -18.45 -23.65 -4.92
CA LYS A 1047 -19.58 -23.56 -3.99
C LYS A 1047 -20.87 -23.39 -4.77
N ILE A 1048 -21.78 -24.35 -4.68
CA ILE A 1048 -23.06 -24.36 -5.41
C ILE A 1048 -24.22 -24.25 -4.41
N TYR A 1049 -25.08 -23.27 -4.63
CA TYR A 1049 -26.30 -23.00 -3.86
C TYR A 1049 -27.54 -23.11 -4.75
N GLY A 1050 -28.62 -23.73 -4.26
CA GLY A 1050 -29.83 -24.01 -5.02
C GLY A 1050 -30.64 -25.19 -4.43
N ASP A 1051 -31.73 -25.56 -5.08
CA ASP A 1051 -32.51 -26.77 -4.76
C ASP A 1051 -31.70 -28.04 -5.04
N GLY A 1052 -31.97 -29.14 -4.32
CA GLY A 1052 -31.21 -30.39 -4.38
C GLY A 1052 -31.03 -30.93 -5.80
N LYS A 1053 -32.09 -30.92 -6.61
CA LYS A 1053 -32.05 -31.38 -8.02
C LYS A 1053 -31.23 -30.46 -8.92
N ASN A 1054 -31.32 -29.14 -8.71
CA ASN A 1054 -30.61 -28.15 -9.51
C ASN A 1054 -29.12 -28.10 -9.16
N LYS A 1055 -28.78 -28.32 -7.88
CA LYS A 1055 -27.39 -28.51 -7.41
C LYS A 1055 -26.72 -29.69 -8.12
N GLU A 1056 -27.42 -30.82 -8.22
CA GLU A 1056 -26.93 -32.01 -8.92
C GLU A 1056 -26.79 -31.79 -10.43
N ALA A 1057 -27.75 -31.11 -11.06
CA ALA A 1057 -27.68 -30.76 -12.49
C ALA A 1057 -26.50 -29.80 -12.80
N ALA A 1058 -26.31 -28.77 -11.98
CA ALA A 1058 -25.19 -27.84 -12.10
C ALA A 1058 -23.84 -28.54 -11.91
N LYS A 1059 -23.77 -29.45 -10.94
CA LYS A 1059 -22.61 -30.30 -10.73
C LYS A 1059 -22.33 -31.18 -11.95
N ALA A 1060 -23.33 -31.87 -12.47
CA ALA A 1060 -23.18 -32.77 -13.63
C ALA A 1060 -22.69 -32.02 -14.87
N ALA A 1061 -23.22 -30.83 -15.14
CA ALA A 1061 -22.78 -29.99 -16.26
C ALA A 1061 -21.30 -29.55 -16.15
N ILE A 1062 -20.87 -29.20 -14.93
CA ILE A 1062 -19.46 -28.85 -14.66
C ILE A 1062 -18.55 -30.07 -14.84
N GLU A 1063 -18.96 -31.23 -14.31
CA GLU A 1063 -18.21 -32.48 -14.44
C GLU A 1063 -18.13 -32.99 -15.88
N GLU A 1064 -19.21 -32.85 -16.66
CA GLU A 1064 -19.24 -33.25 -18.07
C GLU A 1064 -18.33 -32.37 -18.92
N LYS A 1065 -18.37 -31.05 -18.72
CA LYS A 1065 -17.48 -30.14 -19.44
C LYS A 1065 -16.02 -30.37 -19.08
N ALA A 1066 -15.75 -30.64 -17.81
CA ALA A 1066 -14.41 -31.03 -17.37
C ALA A 1066 -13.95 -32.31 -18.08
N LYS A 1067 -14.80 -33.34 -18.21
CA LYS A 1067 -14.48 -34.59 -18.93
C LYS A 1067 -14.24 -34.37 -20.43
N GLN A 1068 -15.04 -33.54 -21.10
CA GLN A 1068 -14.90 -33.25 -22.53
C GLN A 1068 -13.55 -32.60 -22.89
N LEU A 1069 -12.92 -31.86 -21.97
CA LEU A 1069 -11.61 -31.26 -22.20
C LEU A 1069 -10.49 -32.31 -22.35
N PHE A 1070 -10.72 -33.56 -21.93
CA PHE A 1070 -9.72 -34.63 -21.85
C PHE A 1070 -9.99 -35.83 -22.79
N SER A 1071 -10.97 -35.77 -23.69
CA SER A 1071 -11.28 -36.90 -24.60
C SER A 1071 -10.32 -37.09 -25.79
N ASP A 1072 -9.42 -36.15 -26.07
CA ASP A 1072 -8.60 -36.14 -27.31
C ASP A 1072 -7.12 -36.51 -27.13
N GLY A 1073 -6.71 -37.10 -26.00
CA GLY A 1073 -5.33 -37.58 -25.81
C GLY A 1073 -4.26 -36.49 -25.66
N ALA A 1074 -4.63 -35.28 -25.20
CA ALA A 1074 -3.68 -34.23 -24.86
C ALA A 1074 -2.88 -34.61 -23.59
N LEU A 1075 -1.56 -34.43 -23.63
CA LEU A 1075 -0.66 -34.76 -22.53
C LEU A 1075 -0.22 -33.48 -21.82
N VAL A 1076 -0.25 -33.51 -20.49
CA VAL A 1076 0.44 -32.50 -19.67
C VAL A 1076 1.90 -32.90 -19.63
N THR A 1077 2.78 -32.04 -20.10
CA THR A 1077 4.22 -32.24 -19.97
C THR A 1077 4.87 -30.98 -19.46
N ASP A 1078 5.65 -31.16 -18.39
CA ASP A 1078 6.47 -30.10 -17.83
C ASP A 1078 7.84 -30.12 -18.52
N LEU A 1079 8.18 -29.00 -19.15
CA LEU A 1079 9.49 -28.81 -19.76
C LEU A 1079 10.40 -28.06 -18.78
N GLY A 1080 11.46 -28.73 -18.34
CA GLY A 1080 12.50 -28.15 -17.51
C GLY A 1080 13.27 -27.07 -18.27
N LEU A 1081 13.24 -25.85 -17.75
CA LEU A 1081 14.03 -24.71 -18.25
C LEU A 1081 15.35 -24.55 -17.47
N ARG A 1082 15.67 -25.50 -16.58
CA ARG A 1082 16.89 -25.57 -15.76
C ARG A 1082 17.27 -27.05 -15.58
N GLY A 1083 18.56 -27.38 -15.60
CA GLY A 1083 19.06 -28.76 -15.49
C GLY A 1083 20.21 -29.06 -16.45
N GLU A 1084 20.80 -30.26 -16.39
CA GLU A 1084 21.89 -30.68 -17.28
C GLU A 1084 21.50 -30.50 -18.76
N GLY A 1085 22.34 -29.80 -19.52
CA GLY A 1085 22.10 -29.47 -20.93
C GLY A 1085 21.21 -28.26 -21.20
N LYS A 1086 20.66 -27.59 -20.17
CA LYS A 1086 19.85 -26.36 -20.30
C LYS A 1086 20.62 -25.14 -19.79
N ALA A 1087 20.28 -23.96 -20.32
CA ALA A 1087 21.09 -22.78 -20.12
C ALA A 1087 20.53 -21.83 -19.06
N PRO A 1088 21.38 -21.23 -18.23
CA PRO A 1088 20.86 -20.37 -17.18
C PRO A 1088 20.37 -19.04 -17.75
N GLY A 1089 19.22 -18.58 -17.23
CA GLY A 1089 18.50 -17.44 -17.78
C GLY A 1089 17.57 -17.76 -18.96
N LEU A 1090 17.49 -19.03 -19.40
CA LEU A 1090 16.62 -19.49 -20.50
C LEU A 1090 15.17 -19.02 -20.38
N MET A 1091 14.61 -19.11 -19.18
CA MET A 1091 13.27 -18.61 -18.87
C MET A 1091 13.10 -17.10 -19.14
N LYS A 1092 14.09 -16.29 -18.77
CA LYS A 1092 14.07 -14.85 -19.00
C LYS A 1092 14.11 -14.55 -20.50
N HIS A 1093 14.86 -15.34 -21.26
CA HIS A 1093 14.93 -15.24 -22.72
C HIS A 1093 13.62 -15.66 -23.40
N LEU A 1094 12.93 -16.70 -22.90
CA LEU A 1094 11.61 -17.11 -23.39
C LEU A 1094 10.54 -16.04 -23.14
N VAL A 1095 10.52 -15.45 -21.94
CA VAL A 1095 9.63 -14.33 -21.59
C VAL A 1095 9.93 -13.08 -22.43
N THR A 1096 11.21 -12.82 -22.72
CA THR A 1096 11.62 -11.70 -23.58
C THR A 1096 11.18 -11.90 -25.03
N ARG A 1097 11.13 -13.16 -25.51
CA ARG A 1097 10.78 -13.50 -26.90
C ARG A 1097 9.29 -13.59 -27.18
N TYR A 1098 8.49 -14.08 -26.23
CA TYR A 1098 7.05 -14.34 -26.44
C TYR A 1098 6.11 -13.55 -25.49
N GLY A 1099 6.67 -12.64 -24.68
CA GLY A 1099 5.93 -11.84 -23.71
C GLY A 1099 5.72 -12.56 -22.37
N CYS A 1100 5.29 -11.82 -21.33
CA CYS A 1100 5.09 -12.35 -19.98
C CYS A 1100 3.94 -13.37 -19.88
N ASP A 1101 2.93 -13.26 -20.75
CA ASP A 1101 1.81 -14.21 -20.81
C ASP A 1101 2.06 -15.38 -21.77
N LEU A 1102 3.18 -15.36 -22.52
CA LEU A 1102 3.55 -16.35 -23.54
C LEU A 1102 2.45 -16.62 -24.61
N ASN A 1103 1.52 -15.68 -24.82
CA ASN A 1103 0.36 -15.86 -25.72
C ASN A 1103 0.75 -16.22 -27.15
N GLY A 1104 1.89 -15.73 -27.65
CA GLY A 1104 2.38 -16.12 -28.99
C GLY A 1104 2.72 -17.61 -29.12
N MET A 1105 2.87 -18.33 -28.00
CA MET A 1105 3.05 -19.78 -27.99
C MET A 1105 1.72 -20.55 -27.91
N LEU A 1106 0.60 -19.89 -27.61
CA LEU A 1106 -0.75 -20.49 -27.66
C LEU A 1106 -1.32 -20.54 -29.09
N GLU A 1107 -0.72 -19.79 -30.02
CA GLU A 1107 -1.11 -19.78 -31.44
C GLU A 1107 -0.64 -21.04 -32.19
N PHE A 1108 0.22 -21.88 -31.58
CA PHE A 1108 0.64 -23.15 -32.16
C PHE A 1108 -0.49 -24.18 -32.16
N GLU A 1109 -0.75 -24.78 -33.33
CA GLU A 1109 -1.82 -25.75 -33.52
C GLU A 1109 -1.64 -26.96 -32.59
N GLY A 1110 -2.64 -27.24 -31.75
CA GLY A 1110 -2.63 -28.35 -30.78
C GLY A 1110 -2.20 -27.98 -29.37
N VAL A 1111 -1.82 -26.73 -29.09
CA VAL A 1111 -1.49 -26.22 -27.76
C VAL A 1111 -2.74 -25.64 -27.09
N ARG A 1112 -3.12 -26.18 -25.92
CA ARG A 1112 -4.35 -25.80 -25.21
C ARG A 1112 -4.09 -24.91 -23.99
N ARG A 1113 -2.97 -25.12 -23.30
CA ARG A 1113 -2.54 -24.28 -22.18
C ARG A 1113 -1.02 -24.26 -22.09
N ILE A 1114 -0.48 -23.07 -21.86
CA ILE A 1114 0.92 -22.86 -21.47
C ILE A 1114 0.91 -22.08 -20.17
N THR A 1115 1.68 -22.54 -19.20
CA THR A 1115 1.87 -21.81 -17.95
C THR A 1115 3.33 -21.81 -17.60
N LEU A 1116 3.90 -20.61 -17.53
CA LEU A 1116 5.24 -20.45 -17.04
C LEU A 1116 5.21 -20.41 -15.52
N ASN A 1117 5.96 -21.30 -14.89
CA ASN A 1117 6.22 -21.20 -13.47
C ASN A 1117 7.58 -20.53 -13.25
N PRO A 1118 7.62 -19.20 -13.04
CA PRO A 1118 8.87 -18.48 -12.90
C PRO A 1118 9.68 -18.91 -11.67
N HIS A 1119 9.02 -19.54 -10.69
CA HIS A 1119 9.67 -20.03 -9.49
C HIS A 1119 10.25 -21.43 -9.64
N LEU A 1120 9.68 -22.28 -10.49
CA LEU A 1120 10.17 -23.64 -10.73
C LEU A 1120 11.00 -23.76 -12.01
N HIS A 1121 11.10 -22.69 -12.80
CA HIS A 1121 11.72 -22.74 -14.13
C HIS A 1121 11.12 -23.86 -14.97
N LEU A 1122 9.81 -24.10 -14.83
CA LEU A 1122 9.08 -25.11 -15.58
C LEU A 1122 8.11 -24.40 -16.50
N LEU A 1123 8.10 -24.84 -17.75
CA LEU A 1123 7.05 -24.52 -18.68
C LEU A 1123 6.08 -25.69 -18.70
N SER A 1124 4.96 -25.54 -18.01
CA SER A 1124 3.90 -26.56 -17.98
C SER A 1124 3.02 -26.38 -19.20
N VAL A 1125 2.99 -27.40 -20.06
CA VAL A 1125 2.31 -27.35 -21.34
C VAL A 1125 1.26 -28.47 -21.39
N LEU A 1126 0.02 -28.10 -21.69
CA LEU A 1126 -1.03 -29.03 -22.08
C LEU A 1126 -1.23 -28.91 -23.59
N ALA A 1127 -0.80 -29.93 -24.33
CA ALA A 1127 -0.88 -29.96 -25.79
C ALA A 1127 -1.03 -31.40 -26.31
N THR A 1128 -1.44 -31.54 -27.56
CA THR A 1128 -1.28 -32.81 -28.31
C THR A 1128 0.22 -33.06 -28.57
N GLU A 1129 0.63 -34.30 -28.87
CA GLU A 1129 2.05 -34.62 -29.14
C GLU A 1129 2.68 -33.69 -30.20
N ARG A 1130 1.92 -33.37 -31.26
CA ARG A 1130 2.36 -32.43 -32.31
C ARG A 1130 2.64 -31.02 -31.79
N GLY A 1131 1.81 -30.51 -30.87
CA GLY A 1131 2.02 -29.20 -30.24
C GLY A 1131 3.17 -29.20 -29.24
N LEU A 1132 3.40 -30.33 -28.56
CA LEU A 1132 4.48 -30.47 -27.58
C LEU A 1132 5.87 -30.44 -28.23
N ASP A 1133 6.04 -31.12 -29.37
CA ASP A 1133 7.31 -31.15 -30.12
C ASP A 1133 7.70 -29.78 -30.66
N ALA A 1134 6.73 -29.00 -31.13
CA ALA A 1134 6.95 -27.61 -31.57
C ALA A 1134 7.51 -26.74 -30.44
N ILE A 1135 6.98 -26.90 -29.22
CA ILE A 1135 7.44 -26.14 -28.04
C ILE A 1135 8.83 -26.60 -27.58
N ARG A 1136 9.12 -27.91 -27.58
CA ARG A 1136 10.45 -28.43 -27.19
C ARG A 1136 11.57 -27.88 -28.07
N LYS A 1137 11.37 -27.88 -29.39
CA LYS A 1137 12.35 -27.39 -30.36
C LYS A 1137 12.68 -25.90 -30.14
N CYS A 1138 11.66 -25.10 -29.82
CA CYS A 1138 11.84 -23.69 -29.53
C CYS A 1138 12.62 -23.43 -28.22
N VAL A 1139 12.45 -24.28 -27.20
CA VAL A 1139 13.16 -24.15 -25.91
C VAL A 1139 14.65 -24.53 -26.04
N GLU A 1140 14.99 -25.47 -26.92
CA GLU A 1140 16.38 -25.89 -27.17
C GLU A 1140 17.20 -24.83 -27.91
N GLU A 1141 16.61 -24.18 -28.92
CA GLU A 1141 17.26 -23.07 -29.66
C GLU A 1141 17.67 -21.90 -28.74
N VAL A 1142 16.87 -21.61 -27.71
CA VAL A 1142 17.14 -20.52 -26.75
C VAL A 1142 18.14 -20.96 -25.66
N SER A 1143 18.33 -22.26 -25.43
CA SER A 1143 19.30 -22.75 -24.44
C SER A 1143 20.74 -22.58 -24.93
N VAL A 1144 21.07 -22.96 -26.16
CA VAL A 1144 22.47 -22.96 -26.63
C VAL A 1144 23.13 -21.56 -26.56
N SER A 1145 22.36 -20.48 -26.62
CA SER A 1145 22.87 -19.11 -26.51
C SER A 1145 23.22 -18.63 -25.09
N SER A 1146 22.74 -19.29 -24.01
CA SER A 1146 22.85 -18.74 -22.64
C SER A 1146 23.90 -19.40 -21.71
N GLN A 1147 24.53 -20.53 -22.08
CA GLN A 1147 25.48 -21.27 -21.21
C GLN A 1147 26.89 -20.65 -21.11
N VAL A 1148 27.29 -19.77 -22.02
CA VAL A 1148 28.67 -19.24 -22.09
C VAL A 1148 28.95 -18.13 -21.06
N VAL A 1149 27.92 -17.56 -20.42
CA VAL A 1149 28.04 -16.29 -19.69
C VAL A 1149 28.15 -16.43 -18.15
N GLN A 1150 27.71 -17.53 -17.53
CA GLN A 1150 27.52 -17.57 -16.07
C GLN A 1150 28.63 -18.18 -15.18
N ARG A 1151 29.55 -18.99 -15.70
CA ARG A 1151 30.51 -19.76 -14.86
C ARG A 1151 31.60 -18.96 -14.11
N LYS A 1152 31.51 -17.62 -14.01
CA LYS A 1152 32.58 -16.79 -13.42
C LYS A 1152 32.15 -15.82 -12.32
N MET A 1153 30.89 -15.82 -11.87
CA MET A 1153 30.37 -14.76 -10.96
C MET A 1153 29.92 -15.19 -9.56
N GLU A 1154 29.95 -16.46 -9.19
CA GLU A 1154 29.44 -16.93 -7.89
C GLU A 1154 30.54 -17.00 -6.82
N GLY A 1155 30.33 -16.29 -5.71
CA GLY A 1155 30.84 -16.70 -4.41
C GLY A 1155 29.72 -17.46 -3.71
N GLU A 1156 29.93 -18.76 -3.45
CA GLU A 1156 28.96 -19.70 -2.89
C GLU A 1156 28.60 -19.38 -1.43
N TYR A 1157 27.32 -19.51 -1.07
CA TYR A 1157 26.87 -19.52 0.33
C TYR A 1157 26.46 -20.95 0.70
N ASP A 1158 27.40 -21.74 1.19
CA ASP A 1158 27.14 -23.11 1.63
C ASP A 1158 26.57 -23.10 3.05
N PHE A 1159 25.27 -23.37 3.21
CA PHE A 1159 24.65 -23.57 4.52
C PHE A 1159 24.48 -25.06 4.79
N GLU A 1160 25.06 -25.56 5.87
CA GLU A 1160 24.86 -26.94 6.30
C GLU A 1160 23.60 -27.08 7.17
N CYS A 1161 22.77 -28.08 6.87
CA CYS A 1161 21.66 -28.46 7.72
C CYS A 1161 22.15 -29.02 9.04
N VAL A 1162 21.73 -28.45 10.16
CA VAL A 1162 22.23 -28.86 11.50
C VAL A 1162 21.78 -30.26 11.94
N ALA A 1163 20.83 -30.87 11.24
CA ALA A 1163 20.31 -32.20 11.57
C ALA A 1163 20.91 -33.32 10.71
N CYS A 1164 21.28 -33.05 9.45
CA CYS A 1164 21.84 -34.07 8.55
C CYS A 1164 23.23 -33.74 8.01
N PHE A 1165 23.77 -32.57 8.37
CA PHE A 1165 25.11 -32.09 8.01
C PHE A 1165 25.38 -31.99 6.50
N THR A 1166 24.34 -32.02 5.66
CA THR A 1166 24.44 -31.81 4.21
C THR A 1166 24.19 -30.35 3.85
N THR A 1167 24.82 -29.88 2.77
CA THR A 1167 24.62 -28.54 2.23
C THR A 1167 23.17 -28.39 1.75
N ILE A 1168 22.61 -27.19 1.96
CA ILE A 1168 21.27 -26.84 1.50
C ILE A 1168 21.42 -26.02 0.22
N ASP A 1169 21.28 -26.69 -0.93
CA ASP A 1169 21.55 -26.06 -2.23
C ASP A 1169 20.35 -25.22 -2.73
N GLU A 1170 19.14 -25.46 -2.21
CA GLU A 1170 17.91 -24.76 -2.61
C GLU A 1170 17.28 -23.90 -1.49
N PRO A 1171 17.04 -22.60 -1.72
CA PRO A 1171 16.41 -21.70 -0.74
C PRO A 1171 14.96 -22.06 -0.36
N LYS A 1172 14.30 -22.96 -1.10
CA LYS A 1172 12.97 -23.45 -0.74
C LYS A 1172 13.02 -24.53 0.33
N GLU A 1173 14.14 -25.24 0.42
CA GLU A 1173 14.32 -26.35 1.34
C GLU A 1173 14.82 -25.90 2.71
N ILE A 1174 15.37 -24.69 2.83
CA ILE A 1174 15.88 -24.14 4.09
C ILE A 1174 14.77 -23.65 5.04
N VAL A 1175 14.81 -24.08 6.31
CA VAL A 1175 14.09 -23.47 7.43
C VAL A 1175 15.09 -22.92 8.41
N ARG A 1176 15.00 -21.62 8.74
CA ARG A 1176 15.87 -20.97 9.71
C ARG A 1176 15.11 -20.61 10.96
N LEU A 1177 15.71 -20.87 12.12
CA LEU A 1177 15.16 -20.48 13.42
C LEU A 1177 15.37 -18.98 13.68
N GLU A 1178 14.40 -18.34 14.31
CA GLU A 1178 14.43 -16.89 14.55
C GLU A 1178 15.51 -16.46 15.56
N CYS A 1179 15.74 -17.26 16.61
CA CYS A 1179 16.72 -16.93 17.65
C CYS A 1179 18.16 -17.31 17.31
N CYS A 1180 18.44 -18.55 16.90
CA CYS A 1180 19.81 -18.98 16.62
C CYS A 1180 20.22 -18.89 15.14
N GLY A 1181 19.29 -18.66 14.22
CA GLY A 1181 19.58 -18.55 12.78
C GLY A 1181 20.03 -19.87 12.11
N HIS A 1182 20.13 -20.97 12.86
CA HIS A 1182 20.51 -22.28 12.33
C HIS A 1182 19.53 -22.78 11.28
N ALA A 1183 20.09 -23.43 10.26
CA ALA A 1183 19.38 -23.87 9.07
C ALA A 1183 19.06 -25.37 9.13
N PHE A 1184 17.88 -25.74 8.66
CA PHE A 1184 17.40 -27.11 8.56
C PHE A 1184 16.84 -27.37 7.16
N HIS A 1185 16.99 -28.59 6.65
CA HIS A 1185 16.12 -29.06 5.57
C HIS A 1185 14.68 -29.12 6.07
N THR A 1186 13.75 -28.83 5.16
CA THR A 1186 12.32 -28.82 5.43
C THR A 1186 11.84 -30.20 5.91
N ASP A 1187 12.46 -31.29 5.48
CA ASP A 1187 12.15 -32.64 5.95
C ASP A 1187 12.85 -33.00 7.26
N CYS A 1188 14.08 -32.54 7.49
CA CYS A 1188 14.78 -32.75 8.76
C CYS A 1188 14.04 -32.11 9.94
N ILE A 1189 13.54 -30.88 9.78
CA ILE A 1189 12.77 -30.23 10.85
C ILE A 1189 11.40 -30.89 11.07
N LYS A 1190 10.78 -31.47 10.03
CA LYS A 1190 9.56 -32.29 10.20
C LYS A 1190 9.82 -33.52 11.06
N ILE A 1191 10.97 -34.18 10.87
CA ILE A 1191 11.36 -35.36 11.66
C ILE A 1191 11.49 -34.97 13.14
N GLN A 1192 12.14 -33.84 13.44
CA GLN A 1192 12.26 -33.35 14.81
C GLN A 1192 10.90 -33.02 15.46
N LEU A 1193 9.93 -32.60 14.65
CA LEU A 1193 8.58 -32.19 15.10
C LEU A 1193 7.53 -33.30 14.99
N LYS A 1194 7.91 -34.55 14.75
CA LYS A 1194 6.97 -35.68 14.72
C LYS A 1194 6.37 -35.91 16.12
N PRO A 1195 5.05 -36.15 16.23
CA PRO A 1195 4.38 -36.33 17.52
C PRO A 1195 5.01 -37.41 18.40
N ASP A 1196 5.47 -38.51 17.79
CA ASP A 1196 6.02 -39.67 18.49
C ASP A 1196 7.42 -39.41 19.09
N THR A 1197 8.12 -38.36 18.65
CA THR A 1197 9.51 -38.03 19.05
C THR A 1197 9.63 -36.63 19.65
N LEU A 1198 8.52 -35.90 19.78
CA LEU A 1198 8.49 -34.52 20.21
C LEU A 1198 8.67 -34.41 21.73
N THR A 1199 9.72 -33.73 22.18
CA THR A 1199 9.91 -33.34 23.58
C THR A 1199 9.78 -31.82 23.72
N LEU A 1200 9.06 -31.36 24.75
CA LEU A 1200 8.85 -29.94 25.03
C LEU A 1200 9.65 -29.53 26.27
N PRO A 1201 10.35 -28.37 26.26
CA PRO A 1201 10.43 -27.37 25.18
C PRO A 1201 11.28 -27.83 23.99
N VAL A 1202 10.86 -27.50 22.76
CA VAL A 1202 11.64 -27.80 21.54
C VAL A 1202 12.90 -26.93 21.49
N ARG A 1203 14.07 -27.58 21.43
CA ARG A 1203 15.40 -26.92 21.34
C ARG A 1203 16.03 -27.13 19.98
N CYS A 1204 16.94 -26.23 19.60
CA CYS A 1204 17.76 -26.41 18.41
C CYS A 1204 18.58 -27.71 18.49
N ALA A 1205 18.66 -28.47 17.40
CA ALA A 1205 19.39 -29.73 17.34
C ALA A 1205 20.91 -29.58 17.13
N LYS A 1206 21.40 -28.34 16.94
CA LYS A 1206 22.83 -28.07 16.77
C LYS A 1206 23.57 -28.31 18.10
N GLU A 1207 24.65 -29.07 18.07
CA GLU A 1207 25.57 -29.24 19.20
C GLU A 1207 25.99 -27.85 19.73
N ASP A 1208 25.91 -27.67 21.05
CA ASP A 1208 26.15 -26.40 21.77
C ASP A 1208 25.12 -25.26 21.60
N CYS A 1209 24.01 -25.48 20.87
CA CYS A 1209 22.92 -24.50 20.77
C CYS A 1209 21.83 -24.76 21.84
N SER A 1210 21.79 -23.96 22.90
CA SER A 1210 20.78 -24.07 23.98
C SER A 1210 19.47 -23.29 23.72
N GLU A 1211 19.33 -22.67 22.56
CA GLU A 1211 18.19 -21.84 22.20
C GLU A 1211 16.90 -22.66 21.95
N GLU A 1212 15.80 -22.21 22.56
CA GLU A 1212 14.45 -22.77 22.40
C GLU A 1212 13.76 -22.18 21.17
N PHE A 1213 12.87 -22.95 20.54
CA PHE A 1213 12.06 -22.46 19.42
C PHE A 1213 11.13 -21.35 19.91
N VAL A 1214 11.05 -20.23 19.21
CA VAL A 1214 10.05 -19.19 19.57
C VAL A 1214 8.72 -19.47 18.90
N LEU A 1215 7.66 -18.85 19.41
CA LEU A 1215 6.31 -18.94 18.83
C LEU A 1215 6.31 -18.66 17.32
N LYS A 1216 7.16 -17.73 16.88
CA LYS A 1216 7.28 -17.34 15.49
C LYS A 1216 7.80 -18.46 14.59
N ASP A 1217 8.70 -19.31 15.09
CA ASP A 1217 9.20 -20.48 14.35
C ASP A 1217 8.04 -21.43 14.02
N PHE A 1218 7.18 -21.70 15.01
CA PHE A 1218 6.01 -22.56 14.80
C PHE A 1218 4.98 -21.96 13.84
N GLU A 1219 4.74 -20.64 13.89
CA GLU A 1219 3.87 -19.96 12.92
C GLU A 1219 4.42 -20.04 11.49
N ASN A 1220 5.74 -19.88 11.33
CA ASN A 1220 6.42 -19.97 10.04
C ASN A 1220 6.37 -21.40 9.50
N LEU A 1221 6.61 -22.38 10.36
CA LEU A 1221 6.48 -23.81 10.05
C LEU A 1221 5.06 -24.19 9.66
N GLN A 1222 4.03 -23.67 10.35
CA GLN A 1222 2.63 -23.91 9.99
C GLN A 1222 2.31 -23.39 8.58
N LYS A 1223 2.82 -22.20 8.23
CA LYS A 1223 2.65 -21.63 6.88
C LYS A 1223 3.40 -22.44 5.82
N LYS A 1224 4.60 -22.90 6.13
CA LYS A 1224 5.49 -23.57 5.17
C LYS A 1224 5.12 -25.04 4.96
N LEU A 1225 4.76 -25.75 6.02
CA LEU A 1225 4.56 -27.20 6.00
C LEU A 1225 3.13 -27.62 5.70
N LYS A 1226 2.12 -26.76 5.91
CA LYS A 1226 0.66 -26.99 5.75
C LYS A 1226 0.06 -28.15 6.57
N THR A 1227 0.80 -29.22 6.81
CA THR A 1227 0.44 -30.42 7.59
C THR A 1227 0.64 -30.21 9.09
N PHE A 1228 1.56 -29.32 9.48
CA PHE A 1228 1.83 -29.00 10.87
C PHE A 1228 0.78 -28.04 11.45
N ARG A 1229 0.06 -28.47 12.49
CA ARG A 1229 -0.99 -27.67 13.15
C ARG A 1229 -0.61 -27.39 14.60
N MET A 1230 -0.61 -26.11 14.99
CA MET A 1230 -0.34 -25.67 16.36
C MET A 1230 -1.16 -26.41 17.44
N PRO A 1231 -2.47 -26.67 17.26
CA PRO A 1231 -3.27 -27.47 18.20
C PRO A 1231 -2.70 -28.85 18.55
N VAL A 1232 -1.93 -29.49 17.65
CA VAL A 1232 -1.31 -30.80 17.89
C VAL A 1232 -0.22 -30.69 18.96
N LEU A 1233 0.57 -29.61 18.95
CA LEU A 1233 1.57 -29.36 20.00
C LEU A 1233 0.91 -29.12 21.36
N VAL A 1234 -0.26 -28.48 21.38
CA VAL A 1234 -0.98 -28.21 22.63
C VAL A 1234 -1.54 -29.50 23.22
N SER A 1235 -2.05 -30.39 22.37
CA SER A 1235 -2.46 -31.74 22.79
C SER A 1235 -1.29 -32.54 23.35
N ALA A 1236 -0.12 -32.48 22.69
CA ALA A 1236 1.09 -33.18 23.13
C ALA A 1236 1.74 -32.56 24.38
N ALA A 1237 1.54 -31.26 24.65
CA ALA A 1237 2.01 -30.59 25.86
C ALA A 1237 1.13 -30.84 27.09
N ILE A 1238 -0.13 -31.19 26.86
CA ILE A 1238 -1.13 -31.47 27.91
C ILE A 1238 -1.11 -32.95 28.30
N GLN A 1239 -0.76 -33.84 27.37
CA GLN A 1239 -0.44 -35.24 27.64
C GLN A 1239 0.90 -35.36 28.36
#